data_AF-A0A516KJ36-F1
#
_entry.id   AF-A0A516KJ36-F1
#
_cell.length_a   1.000
_cell.length_b   1.000
_cell.length_c   1.000
_cell.angle_alpha   90.00
_cell.angle_beta   90.00
_cell.angle_gamma   90.00
#
_symmetry.space_group_name_H-M   'P 1'
#
loop_
_entity.id
_entity.type
_entity.pdbx_description
1 polymer ?
#
loop_
_entity_poly.entity_id
_entity_poly.type
_entity_poly.pdbx_seq_one_letter_code
_entity_poly.pdbx_strand_id
1 'polypeptide(L)'
;MNRKVLFNDGWEFAKSGLEVTSRENLHFQPVDLPHDWLIYNTLDLYEDSIGWYRKRCLVKEIDNQILLCFDGVYMDSTLYVNQQYIGEWKNGYSSFEHDITEAIVEGENEILVKVVHQAPNSRWYSGAGIYRNVWLKTRNHSHIVTDGIYVSMKNTDNDWQVEVDTELNLNADALLTHTIMYKGQKLATSSEHIQPDPCHNVIRNSQTLFVNNPNLWSITTPNLYQLKTELHIGSDKQVIESVSQRIGFRIIQLDPDEGLFLNGKKTKLKGVCEHHDLGALGAAFNKCALQRRFKLLKDMGVNAIRTAHNMPAKELMHVADEMGFLVVTEAFDMWERSKTPYDYARFFKEWALIDVKSWVMRDRNHPSLLLWSIGNEIYDTHADKRGQELTKMLMEEVQKYDPKENARITIGSNFMPWQNAQKCADIVKVAGYNYAEKYYQKHHEEHPDWVIYGSETASVVQSRGIYHFPFEKSILADDDEQCSALGNSPTSWGAKSAEACIIAERDTPFSLGQFLWTGFDYIGEPTPYHTKSAYLGQVETATFKKDSYYIYQAAWTDYKEKPMVHLFPYWDFNVGQIIDVRVCSNAPKIELQLNGEKIGTQDINHEHGTDLVGWWKVPYQPGELKAVAYDEKGNTIAIDTRKSFGDAKKICLHADRRQIKANGTDLLFVEITAKDEKGNPVENATNRVHVEVTGVGRLLGLDNGDSTDYDAYKGKSRRLFSGKLMAIIGTTLEPGTIKMVVRSNGLESETLEFDSLPAERMNRKGVSATTKNQDMPIVMGTDQEIPVRKIELVTSDGQQFHPNKKEIIVHAKLYPETTTYPDVEWSVVLDGGMESNISKVEAKGKEAKLTALGDGKFRVRCTSRNGTDKIRIISELEFKAEGLGPAYKSAYSFISAGLYDYSKGEVTNGNERGVATSRDGETQVGFHDIDFGKYGSDTITIPIFALSSEEHPIQIWEGMPGEKDSKVIGNVVYQKPSKWNVYQEETYRLSKRLKGITSICFVFHKKVHIKGFSFEKKSRAFEQINATESDYIYGDTFTISEHSVDGIGNNVSLEFHDMDFTKVSATKLVVKGKCPIEKNTIHVKFSSDEQEHTQIIEFTYSDEPVERVYELENVSGLQQITFLFLPGSNFDFHWFQFKA
;
A
#
# COMPACT_ATOMS: atom_id res chain seq x y z
N MET A 1 -7.59 39.18 29.94
CA MET A 1 -8.58 38.21 29.41
C MET A 1 -7.81 37.21 28.58
N ASN A 2 -7.92 35.92 28.91
CA ASN A 2 -7.16 34.86 28.28
C ASN A 2 -7.58 34.74 26.82
N ARG A 3 -6.59 34.77 25.93
CA ARG A 3 -6.82 34.90 24.49
C ARG A 3 -5.92 33.93 23.75
N LYS A 4 -6.51 33.08 22.92
CA LYS A 4 -5.81 32.20 21.98
C LYS A 4 -6.09 32.70 20.57
N VAL A 5 -5.05 33.01 19.79
CA VAL A 5 -5.18 33.50 18.41
C VAL A 5 -4.40 32.62 17.46
N LEU A 6 -4.96 32.38 16.28
CA LEU A 6 -4.25 31.69 15.21
C LEU A 6 -3.02 32.53 14.83
N PHE A 7 -1.90 31.86 14.61
CA PHE A 7 -0.60 32.48 14.45
C PHE A 7 0.17 31.90 13.26
N ASN A 8 -0.56 31.54 12.19
CA ASN A 8 -0.02 30.93 10.97
C ASN A 8 0.49 31.95 9.94
N ASP A 9 0.12 33.23 10.07
CA ASP A 9 0.56 34.28 9.15
C ASP A 9 2.05 34.62 9.31
N GLY A 10 2.66 35.29 8.33
CA GLY A 10 3.98 35.95 8.49
C GLY A 10 5.16 35.07 8.91
N TRP A 11 5.13 33.77 8.61
CA TRP A 11 6.27 32.87 8.79
C TRP A 11 7.15 32.86 7.54
N GLU A 12 8.42 32.55 7.74
CA GLU A 12 9.40 32.30 6.70
C GLU A 12 10.06 30.94 6.94
N PHE A 13 10.52 30.30 5.88
CA PHE A 13 11.09 28.96 5.87
C PHE A 13 12.46 28.95 5.18
N ALA A 14 13.39 28.17 5.73
CA ALA A 14 14.65 27.79 5.09
C ALA A 14 14.88 26.29 5.29
N LYS A 15 15.47 25.62 4.30
CA LYS A 15 15.87 24.20 4.37
C LYS A 15 17.39 24.09 4.38
N SER A 16 17.93 23.15 5.17
CA SER A 16 19.35 22.81 5.19
C SER A 16 19.58 21.31 5.31
N GLY A 17 20.83 20.85 5.13
CA GLY A 17 21.22 19.47 5.44
C GLY A 17 21.31 19.21 6.96
N LEU A 18 21.41 17.93 7.34
CA LEU A 18 21.49 17.48 8.74
C LEU A 18 22.78 17.92 9.45
N GLU A 19 23.84 18.19 8.69
CA GLU A 19 25.15 18.64 9.17
C GLU A 19 25.17 20.10 9.62
N VAL A 20 24.16 20.89 9.28
CA VAL A 20 24.12 22.33 9.56
C VAL A 20 23.78 22.59 11.02
N THR A 21 24.76 23.15 11.75
CA THR A 21 24.65 23.48 13.18
C THR A 21 24.41 24.97 13.45
N SER A 22 24.74 25.86 12.49
CA SER A 22 24.55 27.31 12.60
C SER A 22 23.41 27.81 11.72
N ARG A 23 22.64 28.77 12.24
CA ARG A 23 21.48 29.39 11.60
C ARG A 23 21.78 30.70 10.85
N GLU A 24 23.01 31.21 10.94
CA GLU A 24 23.36 32.58 10.51
C GLU A 24 23.31 32.79 8.99
N ASN A 25 23.54 31.72 8.21
CA ASN A 25 23.65 31.78 6.74
C ASN A 25 22.42 31.20 6.02
N LEU A 26 21.29 31.04 6.73
CA LEU A 26 20.08 30.47 6.14
C LEU A 26 19.30 31.52 5.34
N HIS A 27 18.90 31.15 4.11
CA HIS A 27 18.07 32.00 3.26
C HIS A 27 16.58 31.69 3.46
N PHE A 28 15.92 32.56 4.23
CA PHE A 28 14.49 32.43 4.55
C PHE A 28 13.58 32.99 3.44
N GLN A 29 12.50 32.28 3.15
CA GLN A 29 11.45 32.70 2.20
C GLN A 29 10.07 32.65 2.86
N PRO A 30 9.14 33.56 2.54
CA PRO A 30 7.77 33.50 3.08
C PRO A 30 7.08 32.16 2.83
N VAL A 31 6.32 31.68 3.82
CA VAL A 31 5.60 30.40 3.74
C VAL A 31 4.21 30.50 4.35
N ASP A 32 3.25 29.77 3.77
CA ASP A 32 1.93 29.58 4.38
C ASP A 32 1.98 28.44 5.39
N LEU A 33 1.45 28.65 6.61
CA LEU A 33 1.19 27.56 7.55
C LEU A 33 -0.30 27.16 7.54
N PRO A 34 -0.63 25.86 7.66
CA PRO A 34 0.29 24.74 7.87
C PRO A 34 1.15 24.38 6.64
N HIS A 35 2.36 23.88 6.88
CA HIS A 35 3.36 23.62 5.85
C HIS A 35 3.99 22.23 5.98
N ASP A 36 4.05 21.55 4.85
CA ASP A 36 4.82 20.32 4.63
C ASP A 36 5.80 20.59 3.50
N TRP A 37 7.11 20.56 3.76
CA TRP A 37 8.09 20.93 2.72
C TRP A 37 8.43 19.78 1.77
N LEU A 38 8.22 18.51 2.18
CA LEU A 38 8.59 17.34 1.37
C LEU A 38 7.66 17.16 0.17
N ILE A 39 6.38 17.53 0.31
CA ILE A 39 5.36 17.36 -0.75
C ILE A 39 5.67 18.13 -2.04
N TYR A 40 6.58 19.11 -1.99
CA TYR A 40 7.00 19.90 -3.15
C TYR A 40 7.93 19.12 -4.10
N ASN A 41 8.54 18.02 -3.65
CA ASN A 41 9.43 17.19 -4.46
C ASN A 41 8.98 15.71 -4.44
N THR A 42 8.13 15.33 -5.40
CA THR A 42 7.62 13.97 -5.54
C THR A 42 8.71 12.92 -5.80
N LEU A 43 9.89 13.32 -6.29
CA LEU A 43 11.04 12.42 -6.49
C LEU A 43 11.83 12.13 -5.21
N ASP A 44 11.65 12.92 -4.16
CA ASP A 44 12.41 12.80 -2.92
C ASP A 44 11.53 13.15 -1.70
N LEU A 45 10.45 12.38 -1.53
CA LEU A 45 9.47 12.56 -0.46
C LEU A 45 9.98 12.17 0.93
N TYR A 46 11.24 11.71 1.05
CA TYR A 46 11.85 11.24 2.28
C TYR A 46 13.23 11.87 2.53
N GLU A 47 13.50 13.03 1.92
CA GLU A 47 14.77 13.74 2.01
C GLU A 47 15.21 14.01 3.46
N ASP A 48 16.45 13.63 3.79
CA ASP A 48 17.14 13.99 5.02
C ASP A 48 17.41 15.50 5.06
N SER A 49 16.74 16.23 5.95
CA SER A 49 16.83 17.69 5.99
C SER A 49 16.40 18.28 7.32
N ILE A 50 16.84 19.53 7.55
CA ILE A 50 16.36 20.38 8.65
C ILE A 50 15.54 21.51 8.06
N GLY A 51 14.31 21.65 8.54
CA GLY A 51 13.45 22.79 8.29
C GLY A 51 13.60 23.84 9.39
N TRP A 52 13.84 25.09 8.99
CA TRP A 52 13.94 26.23 9.89
C TRP A 52 12.79 27.19 9.61
N TYR A 53 11.95 27.42 10.61
CA TYR A 53 10.83 28.35 10.52
C TYR A 53 11.12 29.58 11.35
N ARG A 54 11.02 30.77 10.76
CA ARG A 54 11.24 32.04 11.43
C ARG A 54 9.99 32.89 11.38
N LYS A 55 9.64 33.54 12.49
CA LYS A 55 8.62 34.58 12.53
C LYS A 55 9.11 35.74 13.37
N ARG A 56 8.91 36.95 12.84
CA ARG A 56 9.13 38.19 13.59
C ARG A 56 7.79 38.72 14.07
N CYS A 57 7.71 39.11 15.33
CA CYS A 57 6.50 39.67 15.91
C CYS A 57 6.80 40.86 16.81
N LEU A 58 5.86 41.81 16.86
CA LEU A 58 5.94 42.97 17.73
C LEU A 58 5.08 42.72 18.98
N VAL A 59 5.69 42.76 20.15
CA VAL A 59 5.00 42.67 21.44
C VAL A 59 5.00 44.05 22.07
N LYS A 60 3.81 44.57 22.39
CA LYS A 60 3.67 45.94 22.91
C LYS A 60 3.83 46.06 24.42
N GLU A 61 3.43 45.02 25.15
CA GLU A 61 3.35 45.00 26.60
C GLU A 61 3.40 43.53 27.05
N ILE A 62 4.13 43.26 28.14
CA ILE A 62 4.31 41.92 28.72
C ILE A 62 3.69 41.88 30.12
N ASP A 63 2.37 41.90 30.17
CA ASP A 63 1.61 41.86 31.43
C ASP A 63 1.05 40.46 31.76
N ASN A 64 1.22 39.51 30.84
CA ASN A 64 0.58 38.20 30.89
C ASN A 64 1.56 37.11 30.49
N GLN A 65 1.26 35.88 30.89
CA GLN A 65 1.98 34.71 30.40
C GLN A 65 1.70 34.55 28.90
N ILE A 66 2.75 34.38 28.10
CA ILE A 66 2.71 34.21 26.65
C ILE A 66 3.17 32.79 26.33
N LEU A 67 2.28 32.00 25.74
CA LEU A 67 2.55 30.63 25.30
C LEU A 67 2.47 30.52 23.78
N LEU A 68 3.37 29.73 23.21
CA LEU A 68 3.31 29.31 21.82
C LEU A 68 2.83 27.86 21.77
N CYS A 69 1.64 27.63 21.20
CA CYS A 69 1.02 26.31 21.12
C CYS A 69 1.11 25.77 19.69
N PHE A 70 1.52 24.51 19.54
CA PHE A 70 1.58 23.79 18.28
C PHE A 70 0.60 22.62 18.32
N ASP A 71 -0.26 22.51 17.30
CA ASP A 71 -1.18 21.37 17.20
C ASP A 71 -0.47 20.10 16.65
N GLY A 72 0.72 20.27 16.05
CA GLY A 72 1.63 19.20 15.62
C GLY A 72 2.77 19.71 14.72
N VAL A 73 3.98 19.19 14.95
CA VAL A 73 5.20 19.51 14.18
C VAL A 73 5.95 18.21 13.94
N TYR A 74 6.12 17.80 12.68
CA TYR A 74 6.79 16.54 12.34
C TYR A 74 8.23 16.80 11.87
N MET A 75 9.27 16.34 12.59
CA MET A 75 9.28 15.93 14.00
C MET A 75 10.58 16.41 14.68
N ASP A 76 10.83 16.00 15.92
CA ASP A 76 12.03 16.36 16.69
C ASP A 76 12.35 17.86 16.62
N SER A 77 11.40 18.64 17.14
CA SER A 77 11.40 20.09 17.03
C SER A 77 12.11 20.76 18.20
N THR A 78 12.72 21.92 17.93
CA THR A 78 13.36 22.77 18.94
C THR A 78 12.95 24.21 18.75
N LEU A 79 12.54 24.88 19.83
CA LEU A 79 12.10 26.26 19.83
C LEU A 79 13.17 27.20 20.42
N TYR A 80 13.42 28.30 19.70
CA TYR A 80 14.20 29.42 20.16
C TYR A 80 13.40 30.72 20.06
N VAL A 81 13.56 31.60 21.04
CA VAL A 81 13.00 32.96 21.02
C VAL A 81 14.12 33.93 21.37
N ASN A 82 14.32 34.96 20.54
CA ASN A 82 15.39 35.94 20.70
C ASN A 82 16.76 35.28 20.95
N GLN A 83 17.05 34.24 20.18
CA GLN A 83 18.24 33.39 20.27
C GLN A 83 18.35 32.47 21.50
N GLN A 84 17.50 32.64 22.52
CA GLN A 84 17.43 31.79 23.70
C GLN A 84 16.72 30.47 23.41
N TYR A 85 17.25 29.36 23.91
CA TYR A 85 16.59 28.04 23.86
C TYR A 85 15.41 28.01 24.83
N ILE A 86 14.25 27.55 24.35
CA ILE A 86 13.02 27.44 25.14
C ILE A 86 12.72 25.99 25.49
N GLY A 87 12.82 25.09 24.52
CA GLY A 87 12.47 23.69 24.72
C GLY A 87 12.47 22.88 23.44
N GLU A 88 12.21 21.59 23.61
CA GLU A 88 12.11 20.62 22.54
C GLU A 88 10.80 19.84 22.63
N TRP A 89 10.39 19.25 21.50
CA TRP A 89 9.27 18.32 21.43
C TRP A 89 9.51 17.25 20.37
N LYS A 90 9.48 15.98 20.77
CA LYS A 90 9.96 14.86 19.94
C LYS A 90 8.90 14.24 19.04
N ASN A 91 7.70 14.04 19.56
CA ASN A 91 6.63 13.38 18.83
C ASN A 91 6.07 14.28 17.73
N GLY A 92 5.89 13.72 16.53
CA GLY A 92 5.38 14.46 15.38
C GLY A 92 3.88 14.76 15.41
N TYR A 93 3.11 14.10 16.28
CA TYR A 93 1.64 14.06 16.18
C TYR A 93 0.89 14.58 17.41
N SER A 94 1.52 14.63 18.58
CA SER A 94 0.93 15.21 19.78
C SER A 94 0.98 16.75 19.72
N SER A 95 0.06 17.37 20.46
CA SER A 95 0.01 18.84 20.59
C SER A 95 0.84 19.28 21.80
N PHE A 96 1.44 20.47 21.75
CA PHE A 96 2.27 20.97 22.85
C PHE A 96 2.23 22.49 22.95
N GLU A 97 2.66 23.01 24.11
CA GLU A 97 2.84 24.44 24.32
C GLU A 97 4.15 24.72 25.06
N HIS A 98 4.83 25.80 24.67
CA HIS A 98 5.98 26.34 25.38
C HIS A 98 5.64 27.69 25.97
N ASP A 99 6.05 27.91 27.22
CA ASP A 99 6.06 29.24 27.82
C ASP A 99 7.25 30.04 27.27
N ILE A 100 6.97 31.15 26.63
CA ILE A 100 7.98 32.04 26.04
C ILE A 100 8.06 33.39 26.77
N THR A 101 7.35 33.54 27.89
CA THR A 101 7.20 34.82 28.60
C THR A 101 8.55 35.43 28.97
N GLU A 102 9.47 34.66 29.54
CA GLU A 102 10.78 35.14 30.00
C GLU A 102 11.74 35.50 28.85
N ALA A 103 11.52 34.95 27.65
CA ALA A 103 12.38 35.18 26.49
C ALA A 103 11.89 36.31 25.57
N ILE A 104 10.62 36.70 25.69
CA ILE A 104 10.02 37.79 24.94
C ILE A 104 10.42 39.15 25.55
N VAL A 105 10.63 40.13 24.70
CA VAL A 105 10.90 41.54 25.07
C VAL A 105 9.85 42.47 24.47
N GLU A 106 9.64 43.63 25.08
CA GLU A 106 8.83 44.69 24.46
C GLU A 106 9.53 45.19 23.19
N GLY A 107 8.77 45.31 22.11
CA GLY A 107 9.30 45.60 20.77
C GLY A 107 9.38 44.35 19.90
N GLU A 108 10.39 44.30 19.03
CA GLU A 108 10.55 43.23 18.05
C GLU A 108 11.12 41.97 18.68
N ASN A 109 10.53 40.83 18.32
CA ASN A 109 10.95 39.51 18.76
C ASN A 109 11.13 38.60 17.55
N GLU A 110 12.09 37.69 17.64
CA GLU A 110 12.30 36.63 16.67
C GLU A 110 11.99 35.26 17.30
N ILE A 111 11.09 34.52 16.66
CA ILE A 111 10.77 33.14 16.99
C ILE A 111 11.39 32.26 15.89
N LEU A 112 12.15 31.25 16.29
CA LEU A 112 12.77 30.29 15.40
C LEU A 112 12.45 28.86 15.84
N VAL A 113 11.90 28.06 14.93
CA VAL A 113 11.63 26.64 15.14
C VAL A 113 12.54 25.83 14.22
N LYS A 114 13.34 24.95 14.80
CA LYS A 114 14.11 23.93 14.08
C LYS A 114 13.29 22.64 14.06
N VAL A 115 13.20 21.99 12.91
CA VAL A 115 12.48 20.72 12.72
C VAL A 115 13.40 19.76 11.98
N VAL A 116 13.66 18.58 12.55
CA VAL A 116 14.58 17.60 11.97
C VAL A 116 13.80 16.47 11.32
N HIS A 117 14.04 16.26 10.03
CA HIS A 117 13.54 15.10 9.30
C HIS A 117 14.73 14.23 8.89
N GLN A 118 14.79 13.02 9.45
CA GLN A 118 15.81 12.02 9.12
C GLN A 118 15.12 10.69 8.85
N ALA A 119 15.25 10.18 7.63
CA ALA A 119 14.62 8.96 7.16
C ALA A 119 15.58 7.75 7.26
N PRO A 120 15.05 6.52 7.39
CA PRO A 120 13.64 6.18 7.62
C PRO A 120 13.23 6.39 9.09
N ASN A 121 12.18 7.20 9.32
CA ASN A 121 11.54 7.49 10.62
C ASN A 121 10.06 7.10 10.68
N SER A 122 9.49 6.61 9.59
CA SER A 122 8.07 6.31 9.43
C SER A 122 7.89 5.20 8.39
N ARG A 123 6.82 4.39 8.52
CA ARG A 123 6.44 3.37 7.53
C ARG A 123 5.60 3.94 6.38
N TRP A 124 4.86 5.02 6.65
CA TRP A 124 4.07 5.80 5.70
C TRP A 124 4.67 7.20 5.51
N TYR A 125 4.14 7.98 4.56
CA TYR A 125 4.52 9.38 4.41
C TYR A 125 4.10 10.22 5.61
N SER A 126 5.08 10.69 6.37
CA SER A 126 4.88 11.59 7.50
C SER A 126 4.64 13.04 7.08
N GLY A 127 5.24 13.46 5.96
CA GLY A 127 5.53 14.85 5.68
C GLY A 127 6.55 15.42 6.67
N ALA A 128 6.93 16.69 6.50
CA ALA A 128 7.84 17.34 7.43
C ALA A 128 7.56 18.84 7.58
N GLY A 129 7.56 19.30 8.83
CA GLY A 129 7.36 20.70 9.18
C GLY A 129 6.22 20.98 10.15
N ILE A 130 5.81 22.24 10.18
CA ILE A 130 4.69 22.72 10.99
C ILE A 130 3.41 22.46 10.20
N TYR A 131 3.03 21.19 10.12
CA TYR A 131 1.95 20.69 9.26
C TYR A 131 0.54 20.83 9.89
N ARG A 132 0.45 21.28 11.16
CA ARG A 132 -0.80 21.72 11.81
C ARG A 132 -0.69 23.15 12.33
N ASN A 133 -1.78 23.69 12.85
CA ASN A 133 -1.88 25.09 13.26
C ASN A 133 -0.94 25.46 14.42
N VAL A 134 -0.50 26.73 14.41
CA VAL A 134 0.21 27.39 15.50
C VAL A 134 -0.69 28.45 16.12
N TRP A 135 -0.65 28.56 17.44
CA TRP A 135 -1.44 29.51 18.18
C TRP A 135 -0.58 30.30 19.16
N LEU A 136 -0.85 31.59 19.28
CA LEU A 136 -0.33 32.42 20.37
C LEU A 136 -1.40 32.53 21.45
N LYS A 137 -1.08 32.08 22.66
CA LYS A 137 -1.97 32.14 23.82
C LYS A 137 -1.41 33.12 24.85
N THR A 138 -2.15 34.16 25.17
CA THR A 138 -1.84 35.07 26.28
C THR A 138 -2.81 34.82 27.42
N ARG A 139 -2.31 34.53 28.63
CA ARG A 139 -3.18 34.29 29.79
C ARG A 139 -2.69 34.99 31.06
N ASN A 140 -3.66 35.41 31.87
CA ASN A 140 -3.44 36.01 33.18
C ASN A 140 -2.93 34.94 34.18
N HIS A 141 -2.40 35.39 35.33
CA HIS A 141 -1.97 34.52 36.43
C HIS A 141 -3.08 33.57 36.90
N SER A 142 -4.30 34.09 37.07
CA SER A 142 -5.47 33.24 37.25
C SER A 142 -6.01 32.76 35.90
N HIS A 143 -6.11 31.45 35.69
CA HIS A 143 -6.53 30.85 34.44
C HIS A 143 -7.00 29.40 34.59
N ILE A 144 -7.73 28.92 33.58
CA ILE A 144 -8.04 27.52 33.35
C ILE A 144 -6.83 26.86 32.69
N VAL A 145 -6.39 25.73 33.25
CA VAL A 145 -5.27 24.94 32.71
C VAL A 145 -5.61 24.47 31.29
N THR A 146 -4.62 24.43 30.40
CA THR A 146 -4.80 23.96 29.01
C THR A 146 -5.38 22.54 29.00
N ASP A 147 -6.50 22.35 28.30
CA ASP A 147 -7.28 21.10 28.25
C ASP A 147 -7.69 20.54 29.64
N GLY A 148 -7.73 21.43 30.65
CA GLY A 148 -8.03 21.13 32.05
C GLY A 148 -9.52 21.00 32.39
N ILE A 149 -10.42 21.10 31.40
CA ILE A 149 -11.85 20.84 31.60
C ILE A 149 -12.12 19.39 31.23
N TYR A 150 -12.69 18.60 32.13
CA TYR A 150 -13.06 17.22 31.91
C TYR A 150 -14.55 17.03 32.17
N VAL A 151 -15.26 16.50 31.18
CA VAL A 151 -16.71 16.34 31.22
C VAL A 151 -17.05 14.85 31.21
N SER A 152 -17.80 14.39 32.20
CA SER A 152 -18.43 13.07 32.18
C SER A 152 -19.94 13.22 32.26
N MET A 153 -20.64 12.24 31.69
CA MET A 153 -22.09 12.24 31.61
C MET A 153 -22.63 10.90 32.03
N LYS A 154 -23.60 10.92 32.95
CA LYS A 154 -24.30 9.72 33.40
C LYS A 154 -25.80 9.92 33.23
N ASN A 155 -26.45 8.93 32.62
CA ASN A 155 -27.90 8.87 32.57
C ASN A 155 -28.44 8.38 33.93
N THR A 156 -29.36 9.14 34.51
CA THR A 156 -30.08 8.82 35.76
C THR A 156 -31.58 8.83 35.46
N ASP A 157 -32.09 7.71 34.94
CA ASP A 157 -33.47 7.48 34.49
C ASP A 157 -33.97 8.48 33.43
N ASN A 158 -34.45 9.66 33.84
CA ASN A 158 -35.01 10.70 32.98
C ASN A 158 -34.14 11.96 32.84
N ASP A 159 -33.11 12.09 33.67
CA ASP A 159 -32.20 13.24 33.69
C ASP A 159 -30.78 12.78 33.38
N TRP A 160 -29.98 13.69 32.83
CA TRP A 160 -28.55 13.48 32.63
C TRP A 160 -27.77 14.32 33.62
N GLN A 161 -27.00 13.63 34.46
CA GLN A 161 -26.01 14.26 35.31
C GLN A 161 -24.75 14.53 34.48
N VAL A 162 -24.36 15.80 34.40
CA VAL A 162 -23.14 16.26 33.73
C VAL A 162 -22.18 16.75 34.81
N GLU A 163 -21.10 16.01 35.01
CA GLU A 163 -20.05 16.38 35.95
C GLU A 163 -18.91 17.06 35.19
N VAL A 164 -18.54 18.25 35.62
CA VAL A 164 -17.49 19.05 35.00
C VAL A 164 -16.39 19.28 36.02
N ASP A 165 -15.25 18.61 35.81
CA ASP A 165 -14.03 18.91 36.56
C ASP A 165 -13.23 19.96 35.83
N THR A 166 -12.74 20.98 36.55
CA THR A 166 -11.93 22.05 35.98
C THR A 166 -10.66 22.22 36.79
N GLU A 167 -9.51 22.09 36.11
CA GLU A 167 -8.19 22.43 36.64
C GLU A 167 -7.90 23.92 36.45
N LEU A 168 -7.55 24.59 37.55
CA LEU A 168 -7.36 26.03 37.63
C LEU A 168 -6.03 26.38 38.27
N ASN A 169 -5.38 27.43 37.80
CA ASN A 169 -4.37 28.16 38.56
C ASN A 169 -5.00 29.47 39.01
N LEU A 170 -4.99 29.79 40.31
CA LEU A 170 -5.62 30.97 40.87
C LEU A 170 -4.66 31.74 41.77
N ASN A 171 -4.62 33.06 41.59
CA ASN A 171 -3.90 33.99 42.47
C ASN A 171 -4.83 34.94 43.24
N ALA A 172 -6.14 34.86 42.98
CA ALA A 172 -7.19 35.60 43.66
C ALA A 172 -8.50 34.80 43.63
N ASP A 173 -9.44 35.19 44.48
CA ASP A 173 -10.79 34.63 44.52
C ASP A 173 -11.46 34.71 43.15
N ALA A 174 -12.02 33.58 42.71
CA ALA A 174 -12.68 33.50 41.42
C ALA A 174 -14.07 32.85 41.53
N LEU A 175 -14.98 33.26 40.66
CA LEU A 175 -16.26 32.57 40.43
C LEU A 175 -16.13 31.78 39.13
N LEU A 176 -16.24 30.45 39.24
CA LEU A 176 -16.25 29.54 38.09
C LEU A 176 -17.68 29.19 37.73
N THR A 177 -18.09 29.50 36.50
CA THR A 177 -19.44 29.25 35.99
C THR A 177 -19.40 28.29 34.80
N HIS A 178 -20.21 27.24 34.85
CA HIS A 178 -20.46 26.35 33.72
C HIS A 178 -21.87 26.56 33.19
N THR A 179 -22.02 26.67 31.88
CA THR A 179 -23.31 26.82 31.21
C THR A 179 -23.42 25.86 30.03
N ILE A 180 -24.45 25.02 30.03
CA ILE A 180 -24.78 24.14 28.89
C ILE A 180 -25.83 24.83 28.03
N MET A 181 -25.55 24.92 26.72
CA MET A 181 -26.44 25.53 25.74
C MET A 181 -26.75 24.57 24.59
N TYR A 182 -27.95 24.68 24.03
CA TYR A 182 -28.37 23.99 22.82
C TYR A 182 -29.06 24.96 21.88
N LYS A 183 -28.59 25.08 20.63
CA LYS A 183 -29.14 26.01 19.63
C LYS A 183 -29.30 27.46 20.17
N GLY A 184 -28.32 27.92 20.96
CA GLY A 184 -28.31 29.24 21.58
C GLY A 184 -29.19 29.40 22.83
N GLN A 185 -29.94 28.38 23.23
CA GLN A 185 -30.75 28.39 24.45
C GLN A 185 -29.98 27.78 25.63
N LYS A 186 -30.04 28.43 26.78
CA LYS A 186 -29.42 27.96 28.03
C LYS A 186 -30.26 26.86 28.66
N LEU A 187 -29.66 25.70 28.90
CA LEU A 187 -30.33 24.54 29.49
C LEU A 187 -30.00 24.36 30.97
N ALA A 188 -28.73 24.49 31.34
CA ALA A 188 -28.27 24.33 32.72
C ALA A 188 -27.15 25.31 33.05
N THR A 189 -27.04 25.71 34.31
CA THR A 189 -25.94 26.55 34.82
C THR A 189 -25.56 26.08 36.22
N SER A 190 -24.26 25.98 36.48
CA SER A 190 -23.68 25.84 37.82
C SER A 190 -22.64 26.93 38.04
N SER A 191 -22.48 27.41 39.27
CA SER A 191 -21.48 28.42 39.59
C SER A 191 -21.00 28.26 41.03
N GLU A 192 -19.69 28.37 41.23
CA GLU A 192 -19.05 28.19 42.55
C GLU A 192 -17.91 29.18 42.74
N HIS A 193 -17.77 29.69 43.98
CA HIS A 193 -16.64 30.52 44.38
C HIS A 193 -15.47 29.64 44.82
N ILE A 194 -14.30 29.89 44.24
CA ILE A 194 -13.09 29.12 44.45
C ILE A 194 -12.00 30.07 44.98
N GLN A 195 -11.37 29.65 46.07
CA GLN A 195 -10.28 30.37 46.72
C GLN A 195 -8.93 29.84 46.23
N PRO A 196 -7.88 30.68 46.12
CA PRO A 196 -6.53 30.21 45.86
C PRO A 196 -6.05 29.21 46.92
N ASP A 197 -5.31 28.18 46.50
CA ASP A 197 -4.67 27.22 47.41
C ASP A 197 -3.16 27.51 47.48
N PRO A 198 -2.63 28.03 48.60
CA PRO A 198 -1.21 28.33 48.73
C PRO A 198 -0.31 27.08 48.78
N CYS A 199 -0.88 25.88 48.97
CA CYS A 199 -0.15 24.62 49.01
C CYS A 199 -0.10 23.91 47.63
N HIS A 200 -0.98 24.27 46.69
CA HIS A 200 -1.05 23.63 45.37
C HIS A 200 -1.13 24.66 44.24
N ASN A 201 -0.24 24.54 43.26
CA ASN A 201 -0.24 25.43 42.09
C ASN A 201 -1.44 25.21 41.14
N VAL A 202 -2.11 24.05 41.24
CA VAL A 202 -3.30 23.71 40.45
C VAL A 202 -4.40 23.20 41.38
N ILE A 203 -5.57 23.83 41.29
CA ILE A 203 -6.78 23.49 42.04
C ILE A 203 -7.71 22.73 41.09
N ARG A 204 -8.28 21.62 41.56
CA ARG A 204 -9.34 20.89 40.85
C ARG A 204 -10.68 21.19 41.49
N ASN A 205 -11.58 21.80 40.74
CA ASN A 205 -12.98 22.01 41.13
C ASN A 205 -13.88 21.04 40.37
N SER A 206 -14.96 20.56 41.00
CA SER A 206 -15.93 19.67 40.38
C SER A 206 -17.34 20.19 40.60
N GLN A 207 -18.07 20.42 39.52
CA GLN A 207 -19.45 20.90 39.54
C GLN A 207 -20.37 19.92 38.80
N THR A 208 -21.59 19.78 39.29
CA THR A 208 -22.62 18.94 38.66
C THR A 208 -23.74 19.80 38.10
N LEU A 209 -24.13 19.53 36.85
CA LEU A 209 -25.29 20.09 36.17
C LEU A 209 -26.27 18.96 35.82
N PHE A 210 -27.55 19.31 35.69
CA PHE A 210 -28.59 18.38 35.26
C PHE A 210 -29.23 18.87 33.95
N VAL A 211 -29.35 17.98 32.97
CA VAL A 211 -30.03 18.24 31.70
C VAL A 211 -31.13 17.23 31.51
N ASN A 212 -32.37 17.70 31.45
CA ASN A 212 -33.54 16.83 31.37
C ASN A 212 -33.79 16.44 29.91
N ASN A 213 -33.96 15.14 29.66
CA ASN A 213 -34.31 14.56 28.36
C ASN A 213 -33.55 15.19 27.14
N PRO A 214 -32.21 15.18 27.12
CA PRO A 214 -31.45 15.72 26.00
C PRO A 214 -31.64 14.87 24.74
N ASN A 215 -31.64 15.54 23.58
CA ASN A 215 -31.44 14.84 22.30
C ASN A 215 -30.07 14.17 22.29
N LEU A 216 -30.05 12.85 22.14
CA LEU A 216 -28.81 12.06 22.14
C LEU A 216 -27.99 12.30 20.87
N TRP A 217 -26.68 12.26 21.02
CA TRP A 217 -25.74 12.15 19.92
C TRP A 217 -25.73 10.71 19.39
N SER A 218 -25.78 10.56 18.07
CA SER A 218 -25.62 9.27 17.39
C SER A 218 -24.97 9.46 16.02
N ILE A 219 -24.66 8.34 15.37
CA ILE A 219 -24.07 8.31 14.01
C ILE A 219 -24.94 9.04 12.97
N THR A 220 -26.27 8.95 13.09
CA THR A 220 -27.22 9.55 12.13
C THR A 220 -27.77 10.89 12.58
N THR A 221 -27.81 11.13 13.89
CA THR A 221 -28.27 12.38 14.51
C THR A 221 -27.23 12.89 15.51
N PRO A 222 -26.16 13.54 15.03
CA PRO A 222 -25.06 14.01 15.87
C PRO A 222 -25.44 15.30 16.63
N ASN A 223 -26.34 15.20 17.61
CA ASN A 223 -26.76 16.33 18.43
C ASN A 223 -25.61 16.81 19.32
N LEU A 224 -25.13 18.03 19.07
CA LEU A 224 -24.07 18.66 19.85
C LEU A 224 -24.60 19.82 20.70
N TYR A 225 -24.12 19.88 21.93
CA TYR A 225 -24.36 20.94 22.89
C TYR A 225 -23.08 21.73 23.08
N GLN A 226 -23.21 22.95 23.58
CA GLN A 226 -22.08 23.81 23.90
C GLN A 226 -21.94 23.91 25.42
N LEU A 227 -20.84 23.42 25.97
CA LEU A 227 -20.41 23.76 27.33
C LEU A 227 -19.59 25.03 27.26
N LYS A 228 -20.03 26.07 27.96
CA LYS A 228 -19.30 27.32 28.15
C LYS A 228 -18.85 27.39 29.61
N THR A 229 -17.55 27.45 29.82
CA THR A 229 -16.92 27.62 31.13
C THR A 229 -16.37 29.04 31.20
N GLU A 230 -16.75 29.80 32.22
CA GLU A 230 -16.35 31.19 32.44
C GLU A 230 -15.69 31.33 33.82
N LEU A 231 -14.51 31.96 33.84
CA LEU A 231 -13.80 32.31 35.07
C LEU A 231 -13.91 33.82 35.28
N HIS A 232 -14.45 34.21 36.44
CA HIS A 232 -14.66 35.60 36.81
C HIS A 232 -13.82 35.99 38.02
N ILE A 233 -13.25 37.19 38.04
CA ILE A 233 -12.49 37.73 39.19
C ILE A 233 -12.99 39.13 39.57
N GLY A 234 -12.86 39.47 40.86
CA GLY A 234 -13.13 40.81 41.40
C GLY A 234 -14.61 41.04 41.76
N SER A 235 -14.87 42.16 42.46
CA SER A 235 -16.22 42.56 42.90
C SER A 235 -17.20 42.75 41.73
N ASP A 236 -16.68 43.16 40.57
CA ASP A 236 -17.46 43.49 39.37
C ASP A 236 -17.74 42.26 38.49
N LYS A 237 -17.33 41.05 38.93
CA LYS A 237 -17.50 39.77 38.22
C LYS A 237 -17.00 39.81 36.76
N GLN A 238 -15.87 40.45 36.52
CA GLN A 238 -15.30 40.53 35.17
C GLN A 238 -14.89 39.13 34.69
N VAL A 239 -15.36 38.72 33.50
CA VAL A 239 -14.90 37.48 32.85
C VAL A 239 -13.45 37.66 32.43
N ILE A 240 -12.55 36.89 33.05
CA ILE A 240 -11.13 36.88 32.70
C ILE A 240 -10.79 35.76 31.71
N GLU A 241 -11.58 34.70 31.65
CA GLU A 241 -11.43 33.63 30.66
C GLU A 241 -12.79 33.00 30.34
N SER A 242 -12.98 32.64 29.07
CA SER A 242 -14.11 31.84 28.62
C SER A 242 -13.63 30.75 27.67
N VAL A 243 -13.89 29.50 28.01
CA VAL A 243 -13.60 28.32 27.17
C VAL A 243 -14.92 27.72 26.74
N SER A 244 -15.03 27.40 25.45
CA SER A 244 -16.20 26.71 24.93
C SER A 244 -15.80 25.44 24.20
N GLN A 245 -16.48 24.35 24.55
CA GLN A 245 -16.29 23.05 23.93
C GLN A 245 -17.64 22.42 23.60
N ARG A 246 -17.64 21.53 22.60
CA ARG A 246 -18.82 20.78 22.23
C ARG A 246 -18.86 19.48 23.01
N ILE A 247 -20.06 19.11 23.42
CA ILE A 247 -20.33 17.88 24.15
C ILE A 247 -21.56 17.20 23.53
N GLY A 248 -21.71 15.90 23.75
CA GLY A 248 -22.86 15.13 23.25
C GLY A 248 -23.24 14.01 24.21
N PHE A 249 -24.55 13.85 24.42
CA PHE A 249 -25.11 12.83 25.30
C PHE A 249 -25.25 11.52 24.54
N ARG A 250 -24.58 10.44 24.98
CA ARG A 250 -24.70 9.12 24.36
C ARG A 250 -24.47 8.03 25.39
N ILE A 251 -24.98 6.84 25.12
CA ILE A 251 -24.70 5.62 25.88
C ILE A 251 -23.97 4.66 24.96
N ILE A 252 -22.78 4.21 25.37
CA ILE A 252 -22.01 3.17 24.68
C ILE A 252 -21.94 1.97 25.60
N GLN A 253 -22.30 0.80 25.07
CA GLN A 253 -22.06 -0.48 25.73
C GLN A 253 -21.26 -1.35 24.75
N LEU A 254 -20.14 -1.87 25.25
CA LEU A 254 -19.32 -2.87 24.58
C LEU A 254 -19.57 -4.19 25.29
N ASP A 255 -20.27 -5.10 24.62
CA ASP A 255 -20.66 -6.39 25.18
C ASP A 255 -19.82 -7.50 24.54
N PRO A 256 -19.14 -8.36 25.32
CA PRO A 256 -18.35 -9.47 24.79
C PRO A 256 -19.12 -10.48 23.95
N ASP A 257 -20.42 -10.66 24.20
CA ASP A 257 -21.26 -11.68 23.55
C ASP A 257 -22.15 -11.05 22.46
N GLU A 258 -22.58 -9.80 22.66
CA GLU A 258 -23.56 -9.14 21.81
C GLU A 258 -22.98 -8.00 20.95
N GLY A 259 -21.71 -7.64 21.14
CA GLY A 259 -21.02 -6.60 20.39
C GLY A 259 -21.36 -5.18 20.85
N LEU A 260 -21.42 -4.22 19.92
CA LEU A 260 -21.60 -2.80 20.24
C LEU A 260 -23.07 -2.39 20.29
N PHE A 261 -23.47 -1.69 21.34
CA PHE A 261 -24.72 -0.93 21.41
C PHE A 261 -24.44 0.57 21.55
N LEU A 262 -25.08 1.36 20.69
CA LEU A 262 -25.11 2.82 20.78
C LEU A 262 -26.54 3.27 21.08
N ASN A 263 -26.73 3.93 22.23
CA ASN A 263 -28.05 4.37 22.72
C ASN A 263 -29.08 3.23 22.76
N GLY A 264 -28.64 2.04 23.20
CA GLY A 264 -29.48 0.83 23.28
C GLY A 264 -29.72 0.10 21.96
N LYS A 265 -29.17 0.58 20.84
CA LYS A 265 -29.31 -0.06 19.52
C LYS A 265 -28.02 -0.82 19.13
N LYS A 266 -28.14 -2.12 18.86
CA LYS A 266 -27.07 -2.95 18.32
C LYS A 266 -26.56 -2.34 17.00
N THR A 267 -25.26 -2.12 16.92
CA THR A 267 -24.60 -1.38 15.84
C THR A 267 -23.25 -2.04 15.56
N LYS A 268 -22.95 -2.38 14.31
CA LYS A 268 -21.58 -2.77 13.93
C LYS A 268 -20.75 -1.56 13.51
N LEU A 269 -19.46 -1.58 13.85
CA LEU A 269 -18.45 -0.68 13.31
C LEU A 269 -18.20 -1.05 11.85
N LYS A 270 -18.62 -0.14 10.98
CA LYS A 270 -18.31 -0.10 9.55
C LYS A 270 -17.19 0.91 9.39
N GLY A 271 -16.01 0.53 9.85
CA GLY A 271 -14.90 1.43 10.07
C GLY A 271 -13.88 1.41 8.94
N VAL A 272 -13.06 2.46 8.88
CA VAL A 272 -11.85 2.51 8.04
C VAL A 272 -10.68 3.08 8.84
N CYS A 273 -9.47 2.59 8.56
CA CYS A 273 -8.22 3.19 8.98
C CYS A 273 -7.88 4.37 8.06
N GLU A 274 -7.45 5.49 8.64
CA GLU A 274 -7.07 6.70 7.90
C GLU A 274 -5.72 7.24 8.37
N HIS A 275 -4.78 7.35 7.44
CA HIS A 275 -3.57 8.16 7.60
C HIS A 275 -3.87 9.67 7.47
N HIS A 276 -2.91 10.51 7.90
CA HIS A 276 -3.13 11.96 8.09
C HIS A 276 -2.90 12.83 6.85
N ASP A 277 -2.16 12.36 5.84
CA ASP A 277 -1.92 13.15 4.63
C ASP A 277 -3.21 13.41 3.86
N LEU A 278 -3.26 14.50 3.09
CA LEU A 278 -4.41 14.92 2.31
C LEU A 278 -4.08 14.92 0.80
N GLY A 279 -3.40 13.87 0.33
CA GLY A 279 -3.02 13.67 -1.07
C GLY A 279 -2.10 14.79 -1.57
N ALA A 280 -2.52 15.51 -2.61
CA ALA A 280 -1.74 16.62 -3.20
C ALA A 280 -1.38 17.75 -2.21
N LEU A 281 -2.05 17.84 -1.07
CA LEU A 281 -1.72 18.80 -0.01
C LEU A 281 -0.59 18.31 0.92
N GLY A 282 -0.24 17.03 0.86
CA GLY A 282 0.71 16.40 1.78
C GLY A 282 0.16 16.37 3.19
N ALA A 283 1.05 16.52 4.18
CA ALA A 283 0.64 16.56 5.59
C ALA A 283 -0.02 17.89 6.00
N ALA A 284 0.09 18.96 5.20
CA ALA A 284 -0.45 20.29 5.55
C ALA A 284 -1.97 20.22 5.78
N PHE A 285 -2.37 20.28 7.05
CA PHE A 285 -3.73 19.97 7.45
C PHE A 285 -4.73 21.01 6.95
N ASN A 286 -5.84 20.55 6.35
CA ASN A 286 -6.94 21.39 5.91
C ASN A 286 -8.29 20.78 6.26
N LYS A 287 -9.10 21.51 7.04
CA LYS A 287 -10.43 21.05 7.49
C LYS A 287 -11.40 20.77 6.32
N CYS A 288 -11.36 21.58 5.26
CA CYS A 288 -12.25 21.42 4.10
C CYS A 288 -11.94 20.12 3.33
N ALA A 289 -10.65 19.81 3.15
CA ALA A 289 -10.22 18.56 2.53
C ALA A 289 -10.64 17.33 3.37
N LEU A 290 -10.48 17.41 4.70
CA LEU A 290 -10.94 16.34 5.60
C LEU A 290 -12.47 16.15 5.53
N GLN A 291 -13.24 17.24 5.55
CA GLN A 291 -14.69 17.18 5.43
C GLN A 291 -15.14 16.51 4.12
N ARG A 292 -14.44 16.79 3.00
CA ARG A 292 -14.67 16.10 1.73
C ARG A 292 -14.42 14.59 1.86
N ARG A 293 -13.30 14.18 2.47
CA ARG A 293 -12.98 12.75 2.70
C ARG A 293 -14.06 12.08 3.55
N PHE A 294 -14.41 12.67 4.68
CA PHE A 294 -15.43 12.13 5.58
C PHE A 294 -16.80 12.05 4.91
N LYS A 295 -17.14 13.00 4.04
CA LYS A 295 -18.38 12.93 3.25
C LYS A 295 -18.38 11.71 2.32
N LEU A 296 -17.27 11.47 1.60
CA LEU A 296 -17.13 10.31 0.72
C LEU A 296 -17.24 8.98 1.50
N LEU A 297 -16.61 8.89 2.67
CA LEU A 297 -16.70 7.72 3.55
C LEU A 297 -18.14 7.52 4.08
N LYS A 298 -18.80 8.59 4.52
CA LYS A 298 -20.20 8.53 4.98
C LYS A 298 -21.13 8.05 3.87
N ASP A 299 -20.88 8.49 2.64
CA ASP A 299 -21.65 8.04 1.46
C ASP A 299 -21.39 6.57 1.11
N MET A 300 -20.21 6.02 1.48
CA MET A 300 -19.90 4.59 1.41
C MET A 300 -20.63 3.78 2.49
N GLY A 301 -21.19 4.43 3.51
CA GLY A 301 -21.81 3.76 4.66
C GLY A 301 -20.89 3.61 5.88
N VAL A 302 -19.69 4.21 5.85
CA VAL A 302 -18.77 4.23 7.00
C VAL A 302 -19.41 4.97 8.17
N ASN A 303 -19.25 4.40 9.37
CA ASN A 303 -19.70 5.02 10.62
C ASN A 303 -18.60 5.19 11.68
N ALA A 304 -17.39 4.68 11.44
CA ALA A 304 -16.28 4.76 12.38
C ALA A 304 -14.94 5.04 11.67
N ILE A 305 -14.02 5.70 12.36
CA ILE A 305 -12.67 6.02 11.88
C ILE A 305 -11.64 5.53 12.90
N ARG A 306 -10.58 4.86 12.44
CA ARG A 306 -9.38 4.58 13.23
C ARG A 306 -8.24 5.47 12.75
N THR A 307 -7.60 6.22 13.64
CA THR A 307 -6.57 7.20 13.29
C THR A 307 -5.19 6.54 13.20
N ALA A 308 -5.03 5.67 12.22
CA ALA A 308 -3.85 4.86 12.02
C ALA A 308 -2.61 5.71 11.66
N HIS A 309 -1.50 5.68 12.41
CA HIS A 309 -1.32 5.08 13.74
C HIS A 309 -0.76 6.12 14.71
N ASN A 310 -1.47 7.25 14.82
CA ASN A 310 -0.99 8.43 15.52
C ASN A 310 -2.10 9.34 16.00
N MET A 311 -1.75 10.23 16.94
CA MET A 311 -2.70 11.19 17.50
C MET A 311 -3.28 12.07 16.37
N PRO A 312 -4.61 12.19 16.25
CA PRO A 312 -5.23 12.92 15.15
C PRO A 312 -5.04 14.43 15.31
N ALA A 313 -5.33 15.17 14.25
CA ALA A 313 -5.49 16.62 14.35
C ALA A 313 -6.72 16.94 15.22
N LYS A 314 -6.67 18.02 15.99
CA LYS A 314 -7.79 18.45 16.84
C LYS A 314 -9.09 18.63 16.05
N GLU A 315 -8.98 19.19 14.86
CA GLU A 315 -10.11 19.41 13.97
C GLU A 315 -10.71 18.10 13.42
N LEU A 316 -9.96 17.00 13.36
CA LEU A 316 -10.51 15.70 12.95
C LEU A 316 -11.58 15.23 13.94
N MET A 317 -11.29 15.33 15.24
CA MET A 317 -12.25 14.98 16.29
C MET A 317 -13.50 15.89 16.23
N HIS A 318 -13.33 17.20 16.00
CA HIS A 318 -14.47 18.10 15.80
C HIS A 318 -15.32 17.74 14.57
N VAL A 319 -14.71 17.35 13.45
CA VAL A 319 -15.44 16.95 12.24
C VAL A 319 -16.13 15.60 12.46
N ALA A 320 -15.51 14.66 13.17
CA ALA A 320 -16.11 13.39 13.55
C ALA A 320 -17.35 13.60 14.42
N ASP A 321 -17.28 14.49 15.41
CA ASP A 321 -18.44 14.89 16.23
C ASP A 321 -19.58 15.46 15.39
N GLU A 322 -19.25 16.40 14.48
CA GLU A 322 -20.21 17.10 13.61
C GLU A 322 -20.90 16.15 12.62
N MET A 323 -20.17 15.17 12.10
CA MET A 323 -20.64 14.27 11.03
C MET A 323 -21.12 12.90 11.54
N GLY A 324 -21.06 12.68 12.86
CA GLY A 324 -21.53 11.44 13.50
C GLY A 324 -20.65 10.24 13.16
N PHE A 325 -19.34 10.33 13.39
CA PHE A 325 -18.43 9.18 13.35
C PHE A 325 -18.06 8.75 14.76
N LEU A 326 -17.95 7.44 14.99
CA LEU A 326 -17.22 6.90 16.13
C LEU A 326 -15.72 6.90 15.81
N VAL A 327 -14.86 7.11 16.81
CA VAL A 327 -13.41 7.22 16.60
C VAL A 327 -12.65 6.31 17.55
N VAL A 328 -11.83 5.43 16.97
CA VAL A 328 -10.72 4.77 17.66
C VAL A 328 -9.49 5.65 17.41
N THR A 329 -9.17 6.48 18.39
CA THR A 329 -7.96 7.31 18.30
C THR A 329 -6.77 6.47 18.74
N GLU A 330 -5.60 6.69 18.15
CA GLU A 330 -4.42 5.87 18.38
C GLU A 330 -3.18 6.70 18.71
N ALA A 331 -2.33 6.20 19.61
CA ALA A 331 -1.15 6.93 20.07
C ALA A 331 0.14 6.57 19.34
N PHE A 332 0.43 5.27 19.20
CA PHE A 332 1.77 4.80 18.87
C PHE A 332 1.77 3.67 17.84
N ASP A 333 2.74 3.72 16.92
CA ASP A 333 3.08 2.62 16.01
C ASP A 333 4.28 1.79 16.51
N MET A 334 5.00 2.27 17.52
CA MET A 334 6.12 1.58 18.16
C MET A 334 6.24 1.98 19.63
N TRP A 335 6.77 1.08 20.47
CA TRP A 335 7.12 1.37 21.87
C TRP A 335 8.64 1.43 22.05
N GLU A 336 9.24 0.57 22.88
CA GLU A 336 10.70 0.57 23.10
C GLU A 336 11.45 -0.09 21.92
N ARG A 337 10.81 -1.00 21.17
CA ARG A 337 11.38 -1.62 19.98
C ARG A 337 10.98 -0.86 18.72
N SER A 338 11.98 -0.41 17.95
CA SER A 338 11.76 0.31 16.71
C SER A 338 11.24 -0.58 15.58
N LYS A 339 10.46 0.03 14.68
CA LYS A 339 10.10 -0.52 13.36
C LYS A 339 11.02 0.03 12.27
N THR A 340 11.54 1.24 12.44
CA THR A 340 12.54 1.87 11.57
C THR A 340 13.66 2.54 12.39
N PRO A 341 14.88 2.67 11.85
CA PRO A 341 16.03 3.28 12.54
C PRO A 341 15.79 4.61 13.28
N TYR A 342 14.97 5.53 12.75
CA TYR A 342 14.80 6.90 13.28
C TYR A 342 13.38 7.22 13.75
N ASP A 343 12.53 6.19 13.97
CA ASP A 343 11.17 6.39 14.47
C ASP A 343 11.12 6.86 15.94
N TYR A 344 9.91 6.88 16.50
CA TYR A 344 9.64 7.38 17.85
C TYR A 344 10.23 6.49 18.97
N ALA A 345 10.63 5.24 18.69
CA ALA A 345 11.10 4.33 19.74
C ALA A 345 12.31 4.88 20.51
N ARG A 346 13.17 5.65 19.84
CA ARG A 346 14.33 6.33 20.45
C ARG A 346 13.96 7.40 21.49
N PHE A 347 12.72 7.88 21.50
CA PHE A 347 12.21 8.88 22.43
C PHE A 347 11.19 8.29 23.42
N PHE A 348 10.62 7.13 23.12
CA PHE A 348 9.48 6.54 23.83
C PHE A 348 9.65 6.52 25.36
N LYS A 349 10.80 6.05 25.85
CA LYS A 349 11.05 5.90 27.29
C LYS A 349 10.94 7.21 28.08
N GLU A 350 11.31 8.33 27.46
CA GLU A 350 11.31 9.65 28.10
C GLU A 350 10.02 10.44 27.82
N TRP A 351 9.43 10.24 26.65
CA TRP A 351 8.35 11.11 26.14
C TRP A 351 6.96 10.48 26.13
N ALA A 352 6.82 9.15 26.17
CA ALA A 352 5.52 8.50 25.96
C ALA A 352 4.44 8.96 26.95
N LEU A 353 4.78 9.12 28.24
CA LEU A 353 3.82 9.58 29.26
C LEU A 353 3.39 11.05 29.05
N ILE A 354 4.32 11.89 28.57
CA ILE A 354 4.04 13.30 28.24
C ILE A 354 3.08 13.37 27.05
N ASP A 355 3.29 12.52 26.05
CA ASP A 355 2.45 12.45 24.87
C ASP A 355 1.05 11.86 25.18
N VAL A 356 0.96 10.83 26.02
CA VAL A 356 -0.33 10.28 26.49
C VAL A 356 -1.11 11.34 27.25
N LYS A 357 -0.45 12.12 28.13
CA LYS A 357 -1.09 13.24 28.82
C LYS A 357 -1.68 14.25 27.83
N SER A 358 -0.88 14.72 26.88
CA SER A 358 -1.30 15.68 25.86
C SER A 358 -2.50 15.16 25.08
N TRP A 359 -2.40 13.94 24.58
CA TRP A 359 -3.42 13.29 23.77
C TRP A 359 -4.75 13.10 24.49
N VAL A 360 -4.73 12.46 25.66
CA VAL A 360 -5.95 12.11 26.40
C VAL A 360 -6.64 13.37 26.93
N MET A 361 -5.89 14.32 27.51
CA MET A 361 -6.49 15.56 28.01
C MET A 361 -7.17 16.36 26.91
N ARG A 362 -6.57 16.41 25.72
CA ARG A 362 -7.12 17.11 24.54
C ARG A 362 -8.42 16.48 24.04
N ASP A 363 -8.49 15.16 23.97
CA ASP A 363 -9.54 14.46 23.21
C ASP A 363 -10.66 13.83 24.09
N ARG A 364 -10.48 13.72 25.40
CA ARG A 364 -11.39 12.99 26.33
C ARG A 364 -12.84 13.47 26.41
N ASN A 365 -13.16 14.66 25.92
CA ASN A 365 -14.52 15.22 25.98
C ASN A 365 -15.33 15.00 24.69
N HIS A 366 -14.73 14.44 23.64
CA HIS A 366 -15.38 14.32 22.34
C HIS A 366 -16.50 13.26 22.35
N PRO A 367 -17.70 13.58 21.85
CA PRO A 367 -18.75 12.59 21.69
C PRO A 367 -18.46 11.53 20.64
N SER A 368 -17.57 11.78 19.69
CA SER A 368 -17.13 10.78 18.72
C SER A 368 -16.22 9.70 19.30
N LEU A 369 -15.52 9.99 20.41
CA LEU A 369 -14.52 9.09 20.98
C LEU A 369 -15.14 7.75 21.40
N LEU A 370 -14.58 6.64 20.93
CA LEU A 370 -15.02 5.29 21.26
C LEU A 370 -13.95 4.52 22.05
N LEU A 371 -12.71 4.47 21.52
CA LEU A 371 -11.60 3.76 22.14
C LEU A 371 -10.30 4.58 22.08
N TRP A 372 -9.45 4.38 23.09
CA TRP A 372 -8.04 4.80 23.14
C TRP A 372 -7.15 3.62 22.74
N SER A 373 -6.59 3.62 21.54
CA SER A 373 -5.61 2.62 21.12
C SER A 373 -4.20 3.05 21.54
N ILE A 374 -3.55 2.26 22.40
CA ILE A 374 -2.20 2.56 22.91
C ILE A 374 -1.08 1.99 22.03
N GLY A 375 -1.41 1.25 20.96
CA GLY A 375 -0.40 0.66 20.10
C GLY A 375 -0.96 -0.12 18.92
N ASN A 376 -0.27 -0.04 17.78
CA ASN A 376 -0.51 -0.85 16.59
C ASN A 376 0.67 -1.78 16.27
N GLU A 377 0.42 -3.08 16.13
CA GLU A 377 1.40 -4.10 15.71
C GLU A 377 2.74 -3.99 16.45
N ILE A 378 2.67 -3.80 17.76
CA ILE A 378 3.82 -3.47 18.59
C ILE A 378 4.68 -4.72 18.82
N TYR A 379 5.96 -4.66 18.44
CA TYR A 379 6.89 -5.78 18.61
C TYR A 379 7.07 -6.21 20.06
N ASP A 380 7.08 -5.26 21.01
CA ASP A 380 7.20 -5.55 22.44
C ASP A 380 6.11 -6.50 22.95
N THR A 381 4.88 -6.40 22.42
CA THR A 381 3.72 -7.17 22.92
C THR A 381 3.85 -8.68 22.73
N HIS A 382 4.58 -9.13 21.71
CA HIS A 382 4.77 -10.55 21.44
C HIS A 382 6.16 -11.06 21.85
N ALA A 383 7.13 -10.17 22.02
CA ALA A 383 8.51 -10.53 22.31
C ALA A 383 8.68 -11.20 23.68
N ASP A 384 8.35 -10.51 24.77
CA ASP A 384 8.63 -10.99 26.13
C ASP A 384 7.77 -10.27 27.20
N LYS A 385 8.07 -10.52 28.49
CA LYS A 385 7.31 -9.99 29.65
C LYS A 385 7.25 -8.45 29.69
N ARG A 386 8.25 -7.77 29.10
CA ARG A 386 8.32 -6.31 29.07
C ARG A 386 7.12 -5.72 28.33
N GLY A 387 6.60 -6.42 27.31
CA GLY A 387 5.41 -5.99 26.57
C GLY A 387 4.19 -5.80 27.46
N GLN A 388 3.95 -6.72 28.42
CA GLN A 388 2.83 -6.60 29.36
C GLN A 388 3.02 -5.46 30.36
N GLU A 389 4.26 -5.22 30.80
CA GLU A 389 4.59 -4.08 31.69
C GLU A 389 4.33 -2.74 31.00
N LEU A 390 4.76 -2.61 29.74
CA LEU A 390 4.51 -1.42 28.92
C LEU A 390 3.02 -1.22 28.64
N THR A 391 2.30 -2.30 28.31
CA THR A 391 0.84 -2.28 28.11
C THR A 391 0.14 -1.73 29.35
N LYS A 392 0.49 -2.24 30.54
CA LYS A 392 -0.08 -1.80 31.81
C LYS A 392 0.27 -0.35 32.12
N MET A 393 1.52 0.05 31.91
CA MET A 393 1.99 1.43 32.14
C MET A 393 1.23 2.44 31.28
N LEU A 394 1.05 2.16 29.98
CA LEU A 394 0.28 3.04 29.09
C LEU A 394 -1.21 3.06 29.44
N MET A 395 -1.81 1.91 29.77
CA MET A 395 -3.20 1.84 30.21
C MET A 395 -3.44 2.67 31.47
N GLU A 396 -2.56 2.57 32.47
CA GLU A 396 -2.63 3.34 33.71
C GLU A 396 -2.46 4.85 33.45
N GLU A 397 -1.58 5.25 32.54
CA GLU A 397 -1.42 6.67 32.20
C GLU A 397 -2.64 7.23 31.44
N VAL A 398 -3.30 6.43 30.58
CA VAL A 398 -4.58 6.84 29.97
C VAL A 398 -5.65 6.99 31.05
N GLN A 399 -5.79 6.01 31.95
CA GLN A 399 -6.77 6.04 33.05
C GLN A 399 -6.54 7.21 34.02
N LYS A 400 -5.29 7.64 34.21
CA LYS A 400 -4.96 8.81 35.01
C LYS A 400 -5.56 10.11 34.46
N TYR A 401 -5.66 10.26 33.13
CA TYR A 401 -6.22 11.46 32.50
C TYR A 401 -7.65 11.27 31.96
N ASP A 402 -8.17 10.05 31.88
CA ASP A 402 -9.59 9.73 31.65
C ASP A 402 -10.16 8.83 32.77
N PRO A 403 -10.14 9.28 34.05
CA PRO A 403 -10.47 8.44 35.20
C PRO A 403 -11.96 8.10 35.34
N LYS A 404 -12.84 8.78 34.61
CA LYS A 404 -14.28 8.49 34.55
C LYS A 404 -14.63 7.66 33.31
N GLU A 405 -13.62 7.16 32.61
CA GLU A 405 -13.73 6.15 31.54
C GLU A 405 -14.66 6.61 30.40
N ASN A 406 -14.46 7.84 29.89
CA ASN A 406 -15.22 8.32 28.74
C ASN A 406 -14.98 7.44 27.49
N ALA A 407 -13.84 6.74 27.43
CA ALA A 407 -13.61 5.65 26.50
C ALA A 407 -12.77 4.51 27.10
N ARG A 408 -12.90 3.32 26.50
CA ARG A 408 -12.12 2.12 26.86
C ARG A 408 -10.75 2.12 26.16
N ILE A 409 -9.80 1.39 26.72
CA ILE A 409 -8.44 1.26 26.18
C ILE A 409 -8.35 -0.01 25.32
N THR A 410 -7.62 0.03 24.21
CA THR A 410 -7.44 -1.09 23.29
C THR A 410 -6.01 -1.12 22.70
N ILE A 411 -5.70 -2.20 21.98
CA ILE A 411 -4.52 -2.37 21.12
C ILE A 411 -4.97 -2.97 19.78
N GLY A 412 -4.27 -2.66 18.69
CA GLY A 412 -4.41 -3.38 17.41
C GLY A 412 -3.22 -4.30 17.18
N SER A 413 -3.45 -5.61 17.02
CA SER A 413 -2.36 -6.58 16.96
C SER A 413 -2.54 -7.62 15.85
N ASN A 414 -1.53 -7.76 14.99
CA ASN A 414 -1.34 -8.90 14.10
C ASN A 414 -0.64 -10.08 14.81
N PHE A 415 -0.31 -9.93 16.10
CA PHE A 415 0.33 -10.95 16.92
C PHE A 415 -0.65 -11.75 17.80
N MET A 416 -1.96 -11.59 17.62
CA MET A 416 -2.98 -12.35 18.35
C MET A 416 -2.85 -13.89 18.28
N PRO A 417 -2.23 -14.52 17.26
CA PRO A 417 -1.96 -15.96 17.29
C PRO A 417 -1.04 -16.41 18.44
N TRP A 418 -0.25 -15.51 19.03
CA TRP A 418 0.76 -15.84 20.03
C TRP A 418 0.36 -15.44 21.46
N GLN A 419 0.72 -16.31 22.41
CA GLN A 419 0.31 -16.19 23.82
C GLN A 419 0.74 -14.88 24.49
N ASN A 420 1.90 -14.31 24.15
CA ASN A 420 2.37 -13.06 24.77
C ASN A 420 1.50 -11.85 24.38
N ALA A 421 1.09 -11.77 23.12
CA ALA A 421 0.17 -10.73 22.66
C ALA A 421 -1.22 -10.92 23.28
N GLN A 422 -1.68 -12.17 23.40
CA GLN A 422 -2.93 -12.50 24.10
C GLN A 422 -2.91 -12.04 25.57
N LYS A 423 -1.78 -12.19 26.28
CA LYS A 423 -1.62 -11.65 27.65
C LYS A 423 -1.71 -10.12 27.69
N CYS A 424 -1.28 -9.41 26.63
CA CYS A 424 -1.44 -7.96 26.56
C CYS A 424 -2.91 -7.58 26.27
N ALA A 425 -3.59 -8.31 25.38
CA ALA A 425 -5.02 -8.17 25.15
C ALA A 425 -5.84 -8.42 26.42
N ASP A 426 -5.43 -9.40 27.23
CA ASP A 426 -6.05 -9.71 28.52
C ASP A 426 -5.93 -8.57 29.55
N ILE A 427 -4.92 -7.71 29.44
CA ILE A 427 -4.78 -6.53 30.31
C ILE A 427 -5.81 -5.46 29.94
N VAL A 428 -5.99 -5.19 28.65
CA VAL A 428 -6.89 -4.12 28.17
C VAL A 428 -8.34 -4.58 28.00
N LYS A 429 -8.59 -5.88 27.86
CA LYS A 429 -9.89 -6.56 27.63
C LYS A 429 -10.63 -6.19 26.34
N VAL A 430 -10.31 -5.07 25.70
CA VAL A 430 -10.78 -4.74 24.34
C VAL A 430 -9.69 -5.11 23.33
N ALA A 431 -9.82 -6.29 22.74
CA ALA A 431 -8.84 -6.91 21.86
C ALA A 431 -9.08 -6.55 20.38
N GLY A 432 -8.20 -5.73 19.81
CA GLY A 432 -8.18 -5.41 18.38
C GLY A 432 -7.30 -6.37 17.59
N TYR A 433 -7.87 -6.96 16.55
CA TYR A 433 -7.21 -7.93 15.69
C TYR A 433 -6.89 -7.31 14.33
N ASN A 434 -5.62 -7.40 13.91
CA ASN A 434 -5.21 -7.10 12.54
C ASN A 434 -5.15 -8.41 11.74
N TYR A 435 -5.94 -8.51 10.67
CA TYR A 435 -5.92 -9.61 9.69
C TYR A 435 -6.02 -11.03 10.28
N ALA A 436 -6.83 -11.16 11.35
CA ALA A 436 -6.86 -12.35 12.20
C ALA A 436 -8.29 -12.80 12.53
N GLU A 437 -9.25 -12.52 11.64
CA GLU A 437 -10.67 -12.87 11.76
C GLU A 437 -10.87 -14.38 12.02
N LYS A 438 -10.00 -15.22 11.45
CA LYS A 438 -10.01 -16.68 11.67
C LYS A 438 -9.84 -17.12 13.12
N TYR A 439 -9.37 -16.25 14.02
CA TYR A 439 -9.18 -16.55 15.44
C TYR A 439 -10.31 -16.02 16.33
N TYR A 440 -11.28 -15.28 15.80
CA TYR A 440 -12.34 -14.65 16.61
C TYR A 440 -13.10 -15.67 17.44
N GLN A 441 -13.64 -16.70 16.78
CA GLN A 441 -14.43 -17.73 17.45
C GLN A 441 -13.64 -18.43 18.56
N LYS A 442 -12.44 -18.90 18.24
CA LYS A 442 -11.58 -19.62 19.18
C LYS A 442 -11.26 -18.77 20.41
N HIS A 443 -10.81 -17.52 20.20
CA HIS A 443 -10.42 -16.67 21.32
C HIS A 443 -11.61 -16.15 22.11
N HIS A 444 -12.79 -15.99 21.50
CA HIS A 444 -14.02 -15.69 22.24
C HIS A 444 -14.41 -16.83 23.20
N GLU A 445 -14.28 -18.09 22.76
CA GLU A 445 -14.51 -19.27 23.61
C GLU A 445 -13.48 -19.38 24.75
N GLU A 446 -12.21 -19.09 24.46
CA GLU A 446 -11.11 -19.14 25.45
C GLU A 446 -11.12 -17.94 26.42
N HIS A 447 -11.63 -16.78 25.96
CA HIS A 447 -11.65 -15.51 26.68
C HIS A 447 -13.03 -14.83 26.55
N PRO A 448 -14.08 -15.36 27.21
CA PRO A 448 -15.45 -14.87 27.08
C PRO A 448 -15.65 -13.44 27.63
N ASP A 449 -14.70 -12.92 28.39
CA ASP A 449 -14.71 -11.56 28.91
C ASP A 449 -14.06 -10.54 27.96
N TRP A 450 -13.49 -10.97 26.83
CA TRP A 450 -12.88 -10.08 25.85
C TRP A 450 -13.91 -9.48 24.91
N VAL A 451 -13.79 -8.17 24.72
CA VAL A 451 -14.48 -7.46 23.65
C VAL A 451 -13.62 -7.52 22.39
N ILE A 452 -14.10 -8.19 21.34
CA ILE A 452 -13.35 -8.45 20.10
C ILE A 452 -13.82 -7.51 18.98
N TYR A 453 -12.86 -7.03 18.17
CA TYR A 453 -13.15 -6.34 16.91
C TYR A 453 -11.95 -6.42 15.94
N GLY A 454 -12.21 -6.19 14.66
CA GLY A 454 -11.17 -6.04 13.64
C GLY A 454 -10.58 -4.65 13.67
N SER A 455 -9.41 -4.47 14.30
CA SER A 455 -8.71 -3.19 14.31
C SER A 455 -8.08 -2.86 12.95
N GLU A 456 -7.82 -3.87 12.12
CA GLU A 456 -7.33 -3.70 10.75
C GLU A 456 -7.71 -4.92 9.89
N THR A 457 -8.46 -4.71 8.81
CA THR A 457 -8.97 -5.80 7.94
C THR A 457 -8.80 -5.47 6.45
N ALA A 458 -9.16 -6.40 5.58
CA ALA A 458 -9.09 -6.29 4.11
C ALA A 458 -7.66 -6.30 3.52
N SER A 459 -6.96 -5.16 3.42
CA SER A 459 -5.64 -5.09 2.75
C SER A 459 -5.61 -5.66 1.32
N VAL A 460 -6.69 -5.46 0.55
CA VAL A 460 -6.77 -5.85 -0.88
C VAL A 460 -6.34 -4.66 -1.73
N VAL A 461 -5.31 -4.84 -2.56
CA VAL A 461 -4.72 -3.76 -3.36
C VAL A 461 -5.44 -3.60 -4.70
N GLN A 462 -5.50 -2.38 -5.23
CA GLN A 462 -6.24 -2.03 -6.45
C GLN A 462 -5.87 -0.63 -6.96
N SER A 463 -5.98 -0.43 -8.27
CA SER A 463 -5.80 0.86 -8.96
C SER A 463 -7.08 1.21 -9.72
N ARG A 464 -7.52 2.48 -9.70
CA ARG A 464 -8.77 2.86 -10.36
C ARG A 464 -8.71 2.63 -11.87
N GLY A 465 -9.72 1.91 -12.38
CA GLY A 465 -9.87 1.68 -13.82
C GLY A 465 -8.82 0.76 -14.43
N ILE A 466 -8.06 0.02 -13.60
CA ILE A 466 -7.14 -1.02 -14.07
C ILE A 466 -7.77 -2.39 -13.81
N TYR A 467 -7.77 -3.25 -14.82
CA TYR A 467 -8.42 -4.56 -14.76
C TYR A 467 -7.48 -5.60 -15.38
N HIS A 468 -6.98 -6.52 -14.55
CA HIS A 468 -6.15 -7.64 -15.00
C HIS A 468 -6.99 -8.90 -15.06
N PHE A 469 -7.19 -9.42 -16.27
CA PHE A 469 -8.05 -10.57 -16.54
C PHE A 469 -7.25 -11.88 -16.55
N PRO A 470 -7.85 -13.01 -16.13
CA PRO A 470 -9.23 -13.16 -15.71
C PRO A 470 -9.42 -13.03 -14.18
N PHE A 471 -10.65 -12.72 -13.75
CA PHE A 471 -11.00 -12.55 -12.33
C PHE A 471 -10.66 -13.75 -11.46
N GLU A 472 -10.78 -14.99 -11.96
CA GLU A 472 -10.49 -16.19 -11.17
C GLU A 472 -9.01 -16.41 -10.88
N LYS A 473 -8.12 -15.62 -11.49
CA LYS A 473 -6.70 -15.66 -11.21
C LYS A 473 -6.31 -14.54 -10.26
N SER A 474 -5.66 -14.96 -9.18
CA SER A 474 -5.04 -14.07 -8.22
C SER A 474 -3.80 -13.43 -8.85
N ILE A 475 -3.80 -12.12 -9.03
CA ILE A 475 -2.74 -11.33 -9.66
C ILE A 475 -2.40 -10.20 -8.69
N LEU A 476 -1.39 -10.41 -7.84
CA LEU A 476 -0.98 -9.37 -6.88
C LEU A 476 -0.22 -8.23 -7.57
N ALA A 477 0.64 -8.57 -8.54
CA ALA A 477 1.49 -7.63 -9.25
C ALA A 477 1.61 -7.99 -10.75
N ASP A 478 1.70 -6.97 -11.61
CA ASP A 478 1.88 -7.06 -13.06
C ASP A 478 2.86 -5.99 -13.57
N ASP A 479 3.20 -6.03 -14.87
CA ASP A 479 4.29 -5.25 -15.47
C ASP A 479 4.02 -3.74 -15.54
N ASP A 480 2.75 -3.31 -15.40
CA ASP A 480 2.34 -1.91 -15.40
C ASP A 480 2.53 -1.21 -14.05
N GLU A 481 2.95 -1.96 -13.02
CA GLU A 481 3.03 -1.52 -11.63
C GLU A 481 1.68 -1.04 -11.05
N GLN A 482 0.59 -1.64 -11.54
CA GLN A 482 -0.76 -1.38 -11.04
C GLN A 482 -1.36 -2.64 -10.41
N CYS A 483 -2.48 -2.48 -9.71
CA CYS A 483 -3.24 -3.57 -9.13
C CYS A 483 -4.67 -3.59 -9.69
N SER A 484 -5.24 -4.78 -9.84
CA SER A 484 -6.53 -4.93 -10.51
C SER A 484 -7.70 -4.53 -9.61
N ALA A 485 -8.59 -3.68 -10.13
CA ALA A 485 -9.85 -3.31 -9.50
C ALA A 485 -10.94 -4.39 -9.62
N LEU A 486 -10.68 -5.51 -10.31
CA LEU A 486 -11.60 -6.65 -10.30
C LEU A 486 -11.72 -7.31 -8.92
N GLY A 487 -10.79 -7.01 -8.00
CA GLY A 487 -10.76 -7.60 -6.65
C GLY A 487 -9.95 -8.89 -6.55
N ASN A 488 -9.12 -9.18 -7.55
CA ASN A 488 -8.26 -10.37 -7.64
C ASN A 488 -6.78 -10.09 -7.29
N SER A 489 -6.48 -9.01 -6.58
CA SER A 489 -5.13 -8.69 -6.09
C SER A 489 -5.04 -8.75 -4.55
N PRO A 490 -5.27 -9.91 -3.91
CA PRO A 490 -5.14 -10.03 -2.46
C PRO A 490 -3.67 -10.09 -2.04
N THR A 491 -3.34 -9.40 -0.94
CA THR A 491 -2.04 -9.52 -0.27
C THR A 491 -1.92 -10.85 0.49
N SER A 492 -0.70 -11.27 0.82
CA SER A 492 -0.45 -12.56 1.52
C SER A 492 -0.92 -12.62 2.98
N TRP A 493 -1.34 -11.48 3.56
CA TRP A 493 -1.84 -11.39 4.93
C TRP A 493 -3.28 -10.90 5.00
N GLY A 494 -3.74 -10.14 4.00
CA GLY A 494 -5.09 -9.58 3.97
C GLY A 494 -6.19 -10.60 3.70
N ALA A 495 -7.39 -10.08 3.51
CA ALA A 495 -8.55 -10.85 3.10
C ALA A 495 -8.39 -11.36 1.66
N LYS A 496 -9.06 -12.47 1.36
CA LYS A 496 -9.09 -13.06 0.02
C LYS A 496 -9.76 -12.16 -1.02
N SER A 497 -10.77 -11.40 -0.59
CA SER A 497 -11.49 -10.41 -1.39
C SER A 497 -12.27 -9.46 -0.48
N ALA A 498 -12.84 -8.38 -1.04
CA ALA A 498 -13.71 -7.47 -0.30
C ALA A 498 -14.97 -8.17 0.25
N GLU A 499 -15.57 -9.07 -0.53
CA GLU A 499 -16.74 -9.85 -0.16
C GLU A 499 -16.43 -10.80 0.99
N ALA A 500 -15.30 -11.51 0.93
CA ALA A 500 -14.87 -12.39 2.01
C ALA A 500 -14.66 -11.63 3.32
N CYS A 501 -14.10 -10.41 3.24
CA CYS A 501 -13.94 -9.51 4.38
C CYS A 501 -15.28 -9.05 4.97
N ILE A 502 -16.26 -8.71 4.12
CA ILE A 502 -17.61 -8.34 4.56
C ILE A 502 -18.29 -9.52 5.26
N ILE A 503 -18.24 -10.71 4.66
CA ILE A 503 -18.90 -11.91 5.17
C ILE A 503 -18.33 -12.34 6.52
N ALA A 504 -16.99 -12.39 6.65
CA ALA A 504 -16.32 -12.80 7.88
C ALA A 504 -16.77 -11.95 9.10
N GLU A 505 -16.87 -10.64 8.93
CA GLU A 505 -17.31 -9.74 10.01
C GLU A 505 -18.83 -9.75 10.21
N ARG A 506 -19.62 -9.80 9.12
CA ARG A 506 -21.09 -9.89 9.19
C ARG A 506 -21.52 -11.10 10.03
N ASP A 507 -20.88 -12.24 9.80
CA ASP A 507 -21.22 -13.52 10.41
C ASP A 507 -20.61 -13.71 11.81
N THR A 508 -19.92 -12.71 12.35
CA THR A 508 -19.39 -12.70 13.72
C THR A 508 -20.22 -11.75 14.61
N PRO A 509 -21.35 -12.17 15.19
CA PRO A 509 -22.30 -11.26 15.87
C PRO A 509 -21.77 -10.62 17.16
N PHE A 510 -20.81 -11.25 17.84
CA PHE A 510 -20.16 -10.74 19.06
C PHE A 510 -19.06 -9.70 18.77
N SER A 511 -18.53 -9.66 17.53
CA SER A 511 -17.54 -8.65 17.14
C SER A 511 -18.20 -7.26 17.09
N LEU A 512 -17.51 -6.24 17.62
CA LEU A 512 -17.97 -4.84 17.52
C LEU A 512 -18.07 -4.38 16.06
N GLY A 513 -17.32 -4.98 15.14
CA GLY A 513 -17.17 -4.52 13.76
C GLY A 513 -15.70 -4.55 13.32
N GLN A 514 -15.40 -3.81 12.24
CA GLN A 514 -14.08 -3.81 11.62
C GLN A 514 -13.62 -2.42 11.16
N PHE A 515 -12.31 -2.28 10.92
CA PHE A 515 -11.68 -1.12 10.30
C PHE A 515 -10.86 -1.55 9.08
N LEU A 516 -11.33 -1.20 7.88
CA LEU A 516 -10.64 -1.55 6.63
C LEU A 516 -9.28 -0.84 6.54
N TRP A 517 -8.26 -1.54 6.04
CA TRP A 517 -7.02 -0.96 5.54
C TRP A 517 -7.11 -0.77 4.02
N THR A 518 -7.41 0.42 3.50
CA THR A 518 -7.77 1.68 4.18
C THR A 518 -9.04 2.29 3.57
N GLY A 519 -9.55 3.39 4.13
CA GLY A 519 -10.61 4.16 3.49
C GLY A 519 -10.09 4.92 2.27
N PHE A 520 -9.02 5.71 2.47
CA PHE A 520 -8.27 6.39 1.41
C PHE A 520 -6.88 5.80 1.19
N ASP A 521 -6.40 5.81 -0.05
CA ASP A 521 -4.98 5.70 -0.34
C ASP A 521 -4.24 6.87 0.32
N TYR A 522 -2.97 6.62 0.60
CA TYR A 522 -2.06 7.54 1.27
C TYR A 522 -0.69 7.45 0.61
N ILE A 523 0.15 8.46 0.85
CA ILE A 523 1.51 8.49 0.28
C ILE A 523 2.42 7.55 1.08
N GLY A 524 3.35 6.87 0.39
CA GLY A 524 4.17 5.81 0.98
C GLY A 524 3.48 4.44 1.00
N GLU A 525 4.13 3.46 1.63
CA GLU A 525 3.69 2.06 1.72
C GLU A 525 3.11 1.47 0.42
N PRO A 526 3.83 1.56 -0.71
CA PRO A 526 3.33 1.22 -2.05
C PRO A 526 3.22 -0.29 -2.31
N THR A 527 2.89 -1.10 -1.30
CA THR A 527 2.71 -2.56 -1.43
C THR A 527 1.75 -2.86 -2.60
N PRO A 528 2.11 -3.77 -3.54
CA PRO A 528 3.24 -4.70 -3.49
C PRO A 528 4.54 -4.19 -4.16
N TYR A 529 4.56 -2.96 -4.64
CA TYR A 529 5.65 -2.37 -5.41
C TYR A 529 6.55 -1.46 -4.57
N HIS A 530 7.40 -0.68 -5.26
CA HIS A 530 8.25 0.38 -4.71
C HIS A 530 7.95 1.74 -5.39
N THR A 531 6.65 1.99 -5.66
CA THR A 531 6.13 3.25 -6.21
C THR A 531 5.94 4.30 -5.08
N LYS A 532 5.20 5.39 -5.29
CA LYS A 532 5.17 6.51 -4.29
C LYS A 532 3.97 6.48 -3.32
N SER A 533 2.94 5.69 -3.56
CA SER A 533 1.69 5.72 -2.79
C SER A 533 1.02 4.34 -2.68
N ALA A 534 0.19 4.16 -1.66
CA ALA A 534 -0.52 2.92 -1.41
C ALA A 534 -1.59 2.62 -2.47
N TYR A 535 -1.97 1.34 -2.56
CA TYR A 535 -3.03 0.81 -3.44
C TYR A 535 -4.24 0.27 -2.63
N LEU A 536 -4.26 0.49 -1.32
CA LEU A 536 -5.11 -0.20 -0.34
C LEU A 536 -6.44 0.50 -0.08
N GLY A 537 -6.55 1.78 -0.44
CA GLY A 537 -7.72 2.61 -0.21
C GLY A 537 -8.89 2.23 -1.10
N GLN A 538 -10.10 2.38 -0.58
CA GLN A 538 -11.34 2.30 -1.36
C GLN A 538 -11.55 3.56 -2.21
N VAL A 539 -10.86 4.64 -1.84
CA VAL A 539 -10.81 5.93 -2.53
C VAL A 539 -9.34 6.32 -2.73
N GLU A 540 -8.97 6.83 -3.90
CA GLU A 540 -7.59 7.29 -4.18
C GLU A 540 -7.24 8.60 -3.47
N THR A 541 -5.93 8.93 -3.42
CA THR A 541 -5.40 10.20 -2.88
C THR A 541 -6.07 11.44 -3.51
N ALA A 542 -6.43 11.35 -4.79
CA ALA A 542 -7.13 12.38 -5.55
C ALA A 542 -8.64 12.49 -5.23
N THR A 543 -9.15 11.71 -4.27
CA THR A 543 -10.57 11.62 -3.89
C THR A 543 -11.50 11.00 -4.93
N PHE A 544 -10.96 10.14 -5.81
CA PHE A 544 -11.74 9.33 -6.75
C PHE A 544 -12.02 7.94 -6.20
N LYS A 545 -13.27 7.49 -6.33
CA LYS A 545 -13.72 6.18 -5.82
C LYS A 545 -13.18 5.06 -6.72
N LYS A 546 -12.70 3.97 -6.11
CA LYS A 546 -12.39 2.71 -6.80
C LYS A 546 -13.62 1.81 -6.81
N ASP A 547 -13.58 0.69 -7.54
CA ASP A 547 -14.73 -0.20 -7.69
C ASP A 547 -15.13 -0.87 -6.35
N SER A 548 -14.16 -1.17 -5.48
CA SER A 548 -14.43 -1.74 -4.15
C SER A 548 -15.25 -0.83 -3.23
N TYR A 549 -15.16 0.50 -3.40
CA TYR A 549 -16.00 1.48 -2.68
C TYR A 549 -17.47 1.09 -2.79
N TYR A 550 -17.89 0.70 -4.00
CA TYR A 550 -19.28 0.39 -4.30
C TYR A 550 -19.68 -0.99 -3.77
N ILE A 551 -18.73 -1.94 -3.62
CA ILE A 551 -18.96 -3.23 -2.96
C ILE A 551 -19.26 -3.01 -1.47
N TYR A 552 -18.44 -2.21 -0.78
CA TYR A 552 -18.71 -1.85 0.62
C TYR A 552 -19.99 -1.01 0.75
N GLN A 553 -20.23 -0.06 -0.16
CA GLN A 553 -21.49 0.70 -0.19
C GLN A 553 -22.72 -0.20 -0.31
N ALA A 554 -22.67 -1.20 -1.19
CA ALA A 554 -23.74 -2.17 -1.35
C ALA A 554 -24.03 -2.95 -0.05
N ALA A 555 -22.97 -3.39 0.65
CA ALA A 555 -23.12 -4.13 1.90
C ALA A 555 -23.51 -3.26 3.10
N TRP A 556 -23.19 -1.96 3.08
CA TRP A 556 -23.30 -1.08 4.24
C TRP A 556 -24.45 -0.10 4.20
N THR A 557 -25.15 0.01 3.08
CA THR A 557 -26.31 0.91 2.90
C THR A 557 -27.60 0.12 2.62
N ASP A 558 -28.73 0.70 2.97
CA ASP A 558 -30.05 0.10 2.73
C ASP A 558 -30.60 0.59 1.38
N TYR A 559 -30.98 -0.34 0.49
CA TYR A 559 -31.56 -0.03 -0.82
C TYR A 559 -32.90 0.70 -0.72
N LYS A 560 -33.63 0.57 0.40
CA LYS A 560 -34.90 1.28 0.60
C LYS A 560 -34.70 2.78 0.83
N GLU A 561 -33.55 3.16 1.37
CA GLU A 561 -33.19 4.57 1.62
C GLU A 561 -32.33 5.13 0.47
N LYS A 562 -31.38 4.34 -0.03
CA LYS A 562 -30.41 4.74 -1.05
C LYS A 562 -30.15 3.58 -2.02
N PRO A 563 -31.06 3.27 -2.96
CA PRO A 563 -30.85 2.20 -3.93
C PRO A 563 -29.65 2.52 -4.82
N MET A 564 -28.79 1.54 -5.05
CA MET A 564 -27.63 1.70 -5.93
C MET A 564 -27.33 0.43 -6.72
N VAL A 565 -26.72 0.61 -7.88
CA VAL A 565 -26.07 -0.45 -8.66
C VAL A 565 -24.83 0.16 -9.29
N HIS A 566 -23.74 -0.60 -9.36
CA HIS A 566 -22.49 -0.18 -9.96
C HIS A 566 -21.94 -1.28 -10.86
N LEU A 567 -21.63 -0.93 -12.09
CA LEU A 567 -21.16 -1.79 -13.17
C LEU A 567 -19.70 -1.47 -13.50
N PHE A 568 -18.85 -2.50 -13.46
CA PHE A 568 -17.44 -2.42 -13.82
C PHE A 568 -17.00 -3.69 -14.57
N PRO A 569 -16.05 -3.61 -15.51
CA PRO A 569 -15.18 -2.46 -15.85
C PRO A 569 -15.83 -1.41 -16.79
N TYR A 570 -15.04 -0.44 -17.28
CA TYR A 570 -15.40 0.36 -18.47
C TYR A 570 -15.59 -0.54 -19.71
N TRP A 571 -16.13 -0.05 -20.83
CA TRP A 571 -16.51 -0.89 -21.98
C TRP A 571 -15.75 -0.57 -23.29
N ASP A 572 -14.42 -0.66 -23.28
CA ASP A 572 -13.54 -0.37 -24.44
C ASP A 572 -12.31 -1.32 -24.53
N PHE A 573 -12.50 -2.52 -25.08
CA PHE A 573 -11.48 -3.59 -25.13
C PHE A 573 -11.21 -4.10 -26.56
N ASN A 574 -10.47 -5.22 -26.69
CA ASN A 574 -10.26 -5.92 -27.97
C ASN A 574 -11.53 -6.67 -28.38
N VAL A 575 -11.96 -6.55 -29.64
CA VAL A 575 -13.16 -7.26 -30.12
C VAL A 575 -13.01 -8.77 -29.91
N GLY A 576 -13.98 -9.37 -29.22
CA GLY A 576 -14.00 -10.80 -28.90
C GLY A 576 -13.19 -11.22 -27.68
N GLN A 577 -12.42 -10.32 -27.05
CA GLN A 577 -11.75 -10.58 -25.76
C GLN A 577 -12.79 -10.94 -24.69
N ILE A 578 -12.48 -11.91 -23.84
CA ILE A 578 -13.37 -12.28 -22.75
C ILE A 578 -13.19 -11.31 -21.58
N ILE A 579 -14.26 -10.58 -21.24
CA ILE A 579 -14.26 -9.59 -20.16
C ILE A 579 -15.03 -10.13 -18.96
N ASP A 580 -14.39 -10.10 -17.79
CA ASP A 580 -15.04 -10.33 -16.51
C ASP A 580 -15.83 -9.08 -16.09
N VAL A 581 -17.15 -9.12 -16.31
CA VAL A 581 -18.07 -8.05 -15.92
C VAL A 581 -18.59 -8.32 -14.52
N ARG A 582 -18.48 -7.33 -13.65
CA ARG A 582 -18.95 -7.38 -12.27
C ARG A 582 -20.01 -6.31 -12.00
N VAL A 583 -21.01 -6.66 -11.19
CA VAL A 583 -22.11 -5.77 -10.80
C VAL A 583 -22.35 -5.91 -9.32
N CYS A 584 -22.17 -4.83 -8.56
CA CYS A 584 -22.54 -4.79 -7.14
C CYS A 584 -23.77 -3.90 -6.93
N SER A 585 -24.63 -4.29 -5.99
CA SER A 585 -25.86 -3.57 -5.66
C SER A 585 -26.31 -3.91 -4.25
N ASN A 586 -26.91 -2.96 -3.54
CA ASN A 586 -27.62 -3.23 -2.29
C ASN A 586 -29.03 -3.82 -2.51
N ALA A 587 -29.50 -3.88 -3.75
CA ALA A 587 -30.80 -4.43 -4.11
C ALA A 587 -30.80 -5.97 -4.05
N PRO A 588 -31.97 -6.60 -3.80
CA PRO A 588 -32.07 -8.05 -3.71
C PRO A 588 -31.88 -8.78 -5.04
N LYS A 589 -31.95 -8.08 -6.19
CA LYS A 589 -31.78 -8.70 -7.50
C LYS A 589 -31.18 -7.74 -8.52
N ILE A 590 -30.30 -8.27 -9.37
CA ILE A 590 -29.68 -7.56 -10.48
C ILE A 590 -29.83 -8.31 -11.81
N GLU A 591 -29.81 -7.57 -12.92
CA GLU A 591 -29.76 -8.07 -14.29
C GLU A 591 -28.68 -7.35 -15.09
N LEU A 592 -27.95 -8.10 -15.90
CA LEU A 592 -26.96 -7.58 -16.86
C LEU A 592 -27.49 -7.71 -18.29
N GLN A 593 -27.34 -6.65 -19.07
CA GLN A 593 -27.72 -6.57 -20.49
C GLN A 593 -26.56 -6.08 -21.34
N LEU A 594 -26.41 -6.61 -22.55
CA LEU A 594 -25.52 -6.11 -23.60
C LEU A 594 -26.37 -5.76 -24.82
N ASN A 595 -26.32 -4.50 -25.26
CA ASN A 595 -27.07 -4.01 -26.43
C ASN A 595 -28.59 -4.30 -26.36
N GLY A 596 -29.14 -4.28 -25.14
CA GLY A 596 -30.54 -4.58 -24.86
C GLY A 596 -30.88 -6.07 -24.71
N GLU A 597 -29.94 -6.97 -25.02
CA GLU A 597 -30.11 -8.40 -24.79
C GLU A 597 -29.67 -8.78 -23.38
N LYS A 598 -30.51 -9.56 -22.68
CA LYS A 598 -30.22 -10.04 -21.33
C LYS A 598 -29.13 -11.11 -21.36
N ILE A 599 -28.06 -10.86 -20.60
CA ILE A 599 -26.97 -11.82 -20.35
C ILE A 599 -27.34 -12.76 -19.19
N GLY A 600 -27.85 -12.21 -18.09
CA GLY A 600 -28.16 -12.99 -16.90
C GLY A 600 -28.74 -12.16 -15.76
N THR A 601 -29.20 -12.84 -14.70
CA THR A 601 -29.66 -12.25 -13.44
C THR A 601 -28.99 -12.93 -12.27
N GLN A 602 -28.86 -12.19 -11.16
CA GLN A 602 -28.42 -12.74 -9.88
C GLN A 602 -29.28 -12.18 -8.75
N ASP A 603 -29.72 -13.06 -7.86
CA ASP A 603 -30.35 -12.68 -6.59
C ASP A 603 -29.24 -12.51 -5.54
N ILE A 604 -29.32 -11.44 -4.74
CA ILE A 604 -28.31 -11.07 -3.74
C ILE A 604 -28.95 -11.06 -2.36
N ASN A 605 -28.35 -11.79 -1.43
CA ASN A 605 -28.74 -11.79 -0.02
C ASN A 605 -27.60 -11.22 0.82
N HIS A 606 -27.68 -9.94 1.19
CA HIS A 606 -26.66 -9.29 2.01
C HIS A 606 -26.61 -9.80 3.45
N GLU A 607 -27.73 -10.32 3.98
CA GLU A 607 -27.83 -10.78 5.37
C GLU A 607 -27.19 -12.17 5.57
N HIS A 608 -27.36 -13.09 4.61
CA HIS A 608 -26.94 -14.49 4.77
C HIS A 608 -26.25 -15.10 3.54
N GLY A 609 -26.18 -14.39 2.41
CA GLY A 609 -25.59 -14.90 1.18
C GLY A 609 -24.07 -14.88 1.20
N THR A 610 -23.47 -15.71 0.34
CA THR A 610 -22.02 -15.76 0.07
C THR A 610 -21.63 -15.03 -1.22
N ASP A 611 -22.58 -14.83 -2.13
CA ASP A 611 -22.37 -14.17 -3.42
C ASP A 611 -22.93 -12.75 -3.40
N LEU A 612 -22.12 -11.80 -2.94
CA LEU A 612 -22.53 -10.40 -2.76
C LEU A 612 -22.40 -9.53 -4.03
N VAL A 613 -21.77 -10.06 -5.07
CA VAL A 613 -21.48 -9.34 -6.33
C VAL A 613 -21.76 -10.27 -7.50
N GLY A 614 -22.48 -9.76 -8.50
CA GLY A 614 -22.71 -10.48 -9.74
C GLY A 614 -21.48 -10.50 -10.64
N TRP A 615 -21.26 -11.62 -11.31
CA TRP A 615 -20.10 -11.81 -12.19
C TRP A 615 -20.44 -12.64 -13.42
N TRP A 616 -20.05 -12.14 -14.59
CA TRP A 616 -20.26 -12.78 -15.89
C TRP A 616 -19.02 -12.65 -16.77
N LYS A 617 -18.76 -13.67 -17.59
CA LYS A 617 -17.79 -13.60 -18.70
C LYS A 617 -18.50 -13.22 -19.98
N VAL A 618 -18.16 -12.06 -20.52
CA VAL A 618 -18.81 -11.50 -21.70
C VAL A 618 -17.77 -11.23 -22.79
N PRO A 619 -17.89 -11.83 -23.99
CA PRO A 619 -17.02 -11.46 -25.10
C PRO A 619 -17.29 -10.01 -25.49
N TYR A 620 -16.25 -9.18 -25.51
CA TYR A 620 -16.39 -7.76 -25.79
C TYR A 620 -16.94 -7.53 -27.20
N GLN A 621 -18.04 -6.78 -27.24
CA GLN A 621 -18.62 -6.21 -28.45
C GLN A 621 -18.89 -4.73 -28.20
N PRO A 622 -18.50 -3.83 -29.13
CA PRO A 622 -18.78 -2.41 -28.99
C PRO A 622 -20.27 -2.14 -28.81
N GLY A 623 -20.64 -1.26 -27.88
CA GLY A 623 -22.04 -0.96 -27.61
C GLY A 623 -22.30 -0.46 -26.20
N GLU A 624 -23.46 -0.84 -25.65
CA GLU A 624 -23.93 -0.47 -24.31
C GLU A 624 -24.06 -1.71 -23.42
N LEU A 625 -23.33 -1.69 -22.30
CA LEU A 625 -23.48 -2.64 -21.21
C LEU A 625 -24.31 -1.97 -20.10
N LYS A 626 -25.35 -2.64 -19.63
CA LYS A 626 -26.32 -2.05 -18.70
C LYS A 626 -26.63 -3.00 -17.55
N ALA A 627 -26.53 -2.49 -16.33
CA ALA A 627 -26.95 -3.18 -15.11
C ALA A 627 -28.27 -2.59 -14.60
N VAL A 628 -29.21 -3.45 -14.22
CA VAL A 628 -30.52 -3.06 -13.67
C VAL A 628 -30.72 -3.74 -12.33
N ALA A 629 -31.01 -2.95 -11.29
CA ALA A 629 -31.32 -3.45 -9.95
C ALA A 629 -32.83 -3.40 -9.68
N TYR A 630 -33.35 -4.46 -9.05
CA TYR A 630 -34.76 -4.63 -8.74
C TYR A 630 -35.01 -4.81 -7.25
N ASP A 631 -36.14 -4.30 -6.77
CA ASP A 631 -36.66 -4.61 -5.44
C ASP A 631 -37.29 -6.02 -5.40
N GLU A 632 -37.75 -6.44 -4.21
CA GLU A 632 -38.41 -7.73 -3.99
C GLU A 632 -39.73 -7.91 -4.76
N LYS A 633 -40.29 -6.82 -5.32
CA LYS A 633 -41.52 -6.83 -6.12
C LYS A 633 -41.22 -6.84 -7.63
N GLY A 634 -39.95 -6.79 -8.03
CA GLY A 634 -39.52 -6.73 -9.41
C GLY A 634 -39.56 -5.33 -10.04
N ASN A 635 -39.70 -4.26 -9.25
CA ASN A 635 -39.60 -2.89 -9.76
C ASN A 635 -38.14 -2.50 -9.94
N THR A 636 -37.82 -1.82 -11.05
CA THR A 636 -36.49 -1.23 -11.23
C THR A 636 -36.28 -0.05 -10.28
N ILE A 637 -35.22 -0.13 -9.47
CA ILE A 637 -34.90 0.90 -8.46
C ILE A 637 -33.56 1.62 -8.71
N ALA A 638 -32.65 1.00 -9.47
CA ALA A 638 -31.41 1.65 -9.92
C ALA A 638 -30.93 1.06 -11.26
N ILE A 639 -30.22 1.87 -12.04
CA ILE A 639 -29.61 1.50 -13.32
C ILE A 639 -28.21 2.11 -13.39
N ASP A 640 -27.24 1.34 -13.88
CA ASP A 640 -25.93 1.82 -14.27
C ASP A 640 -25.59 1.35 -15.69
N THR A 641 -24.74 2.10 -16.40
CA THR A 641 -24.48 1.86 -17.82
C THR A 641 -23.06 2.25 -18.21
N ARG A 642 -22.42 1.38 -18.99
CA ARG A 642 -21.10 1.59 -19.61
C ARG A 642 -21.22 1.52 -21.12
N LYS A 643 -20.52 2.41 -21.82
CA LYS A 643 -20.55 2.51 -23.29
C LYS A 643 -19.16 2.42 -23.85
N SER A 644 -19.05 1.85 -25.05
CA SER A 644 -17.84 2.00 -25.86
C SER A 644 -17.67 3.45 -26.30
N PHE A 645 -16.44 3.93 -26.24
CA PHE A 645 -16.08 5.32 -26.49
C PHE A 645 -14.88 5.42 -27.44
N GLY A 646 -14.78 6.56 -28.13
CA GLY A 646 -13.65 6.90 -29.00
C GLY A 646 -12.51 7.62 -28.28
N ASP A 647 -11.61 8.21 -29.07
CA ASP A 647 -10.55 9.07 -28.55
C ASP A 647 -11.11 10.34 -27.93
N ALA A 648 -10.40 10.85 -26.91
CA ALA A 648 -10.72 12.13 -26.30
C ALA A 648 -10.74 13.26 -27.34
N LYS A 649 -11.79 14.09 -27.29
CA LYS A 649 -11.95 15.31 -28.10
C LYS A 649 -12.24 16.55 -27.28
N LYS A 650 -12.86 16.40 -26.11
CA LYS A 650 -13.26 17.52 -25.26
C LYS A 650 -12.86 17.34 -23.80
N ILE A 651 -12.30 18.38 -23.19
CA ILE A 651 -12.06 18.48 -21.75
C ILE A 651 -13.37 18.85 -21.04
N CYS A 652 -13.65 18.22 -19.91
CA CYS A 652 -14.81 18.50 -19.08
C CYS A 652 -14.37 18.83 -17.65
N LEU A 653 -14.90 19.94 -17.10
CA LEU A 653 -14.59 20.43 -15.76
C LEU A 653 -15.81 20.33 -14.86
N HIS A 654 -15.69 19.61 -13.74
CA HIS A 654 -16.75 19.45 -12.74
C HIS A 654 -16.25 19.88 -11.36
N ALA A 655 -16.73 21.03 -10.89
CA ALA A 655 -16.42 21.53 -9.56
C ALA A 655 -17.45 21.07 -8.54
N ASP A 656 -16.98 20.76 -7.32
CA ASP A 656 -17.85 20.37 -6.20
C ASP A 656 -18.79 21.49 -5.73
N ARG A 657 -18.40 22.75 -5.94
CA ARG A 657 -19.23 23.95 -5.70
C ARG A 657 -18.82 25.11 -6.61
N ARG A 658 -19.67 26.13 -6.66
CA ARG A 658 -19.45 27.36 -7.47
C ARG A 658 -19.01 28.57 -6.65
N GLN A 659 -19.23 28.55 -5.35
CA GLN A 659 -18.97 29.67 -4.45
C GLN A 659 -18.20 29.19 -3.22
N ILE A 660 -17.22 29.98 -2.79
CA ILE A 660 -16.33 29.72 -1.65
C ILE A 660 -16.05 31.00 -0.87
N LYS A 661 -15.51 30.89 0.35
CA LYS A 661 -15.21 32.05 1.20
C LYS A 661 -13.76 32.50 1.04
N ALA A 662 -13.54 33.80 0.91
CA ALA A 662 -12.23 34.46 0.88
C ALA A 662 -11.57 34.49 2.28
N ASN A 663 -11.30 33.30 2.84
CA ASN A 663 -10.68 33.11 4.16
C ASN A 663 -9.29 32.46 4.09
N GLY A 664 -8.75 32.24 2.89
CA GLY A 664 -7.43 31.63 2.66
C GLY A 664 -7.35 30.11 2.87
N THR A 665 -8.38 29.48 3.44
CA THR A 665 -8.36 28.06 3.84
C THR A 665 -9.47 27.22 3.19
N ASP A 666 -10.50 27.86 2.61
CA ASP A 666 -11.57 27.21 1.86
C ASP A 666 -11.05 26.69 0.50
N LEU A 667 -11.50 25.50 0.09
CA LEU A 667 -10.96 24.78 -1.08
C LEU A 667 -12.03 24.41 -2.12
N LEU A 668 -11.78 24.65 -3.39
CA LEU A 668 -12.51 24.04 -4.50
C LEU A 668 -11.82 22.77 -4.97
N PHE A 669 -12.62 21.76 -5.26
CA PHE A 669 -12.17 20.52 -5.89
C PHE A 669 -12.78 20.44 -7.28
N VAL A 670 -11.94 20.55 -8.32
CA VAL A 670 -12.37 20.52 -9.71
C VAL A 670 -11.86 19.24 -10.36
N GLU A 671 -12.79 18.35 -10.67
CA GLU A 671 -12.53 17.14 -11.45
C GLU A 671 -12.40 17.50 -12.93
N ILE A 672 -11.29 17.07 -13.54
CA ILE A 672 -10.97 17.23 -14.94
C ILE A 672 -11.11 15.85 -15.59
N THR A 673 -11.95 15.76 -16.63
CA THR A 673 -12.19 14.52 -17.39
C THR A 673 -12.17 14.79 -18.89
N ALA A 674 -12.26 13.72 -19.69
CA ALA A 674 -12.35 13.80 -21.15
C ALA A 674 -13.60 13.09 -21.69
N LYS A 675 -14.13 13.61 -22.79
CA LYS A 675 -15.19 13.00 -23.60
C LYS A 675 -14.77 12.84 -25.05
N ASP A 676 -15.31 11.81 -25.71
CA ASP A 676 -15.15 11.59 -27.14
C ASP A 676 -16.06 12.53 -27.97
N GLU A 677 -15.97 12.42 -29.29
CA GLU A 677 -16.79 13.21 -30.23
C GLU A 677 -18.30 13.01 -30.06
N LYS A 678 -18.72 11.84 -29.56
CA LYS A 678 -20.13 11.48 -29.33
C LYS A 678 -20.60 11.87 -27.91
N GLY A 679 -19.73 12.47 -27.11
CA GLY A 679 -20.02 12.88 -25.74
C GLY A 679 -19.94 11.78 -24.69
N ASN A 680 -19.42 10.59 -25.04
CA ASN A 680 -19.18 9.52 -24.09
C ASN A 680 -17.93 9.83 -23.24
N PRO A 681 -17.91 9.53 -21.92
CA PRO A 681 -16.70 9.61 -21.11
C PRO A 681 -15.61 8.69 -21.66
N VAL A 682 -14.38 9.18 -21.77
CA VAL A 682 -13.21 8.37 -22.15
C VAL A 682 -12.52 7.88 -20.88
N GLU A 683 -13.00 6.76 -20.35
CA GLU A 683 -12.65 6.29 -19.00
C GLU A 683 -11.22 5.73 -18.89
N ASN A 684 -10.52 5.57 -20.01
CA ASN A 684 -9.10 5.22 -20.08
C ASN A 684 -8.21 6.35 -20.60
N ALA A 685 -8.70 7.60 -20.66
CA ALA A 685 -7.89 8.72 -21.16
C ALA A 685 -6.66 8.97 -20.28
N THR A 686 -5.52 9.17 -20.95
CA THR A 686 -4.19 9.42 -20.35
C THR A 686 -3.63 10.81 -20.68
N ASN A 687 -4.45 11.68 -21.28
CA ASN A 687 -4.02 12.98 -21.81
C ASN A 687 -3.27 13.83 -20.77
N ARG A 688 -2.16 14.46 -21.17
CA ARG A 688 -1.51 15.51 -20.38
C ARG A 688 -2.33 16.80 -20.43
N VAL A 689 -2.60 17.37 -19.26
CA VAL A 689 -3.33 18.64 -19.15
C VAL A 689 -2.52 19.68 -18.39
N HIS A 690 -2.66 20.93 -18.82
CA HIS A 690 -2.11 22.12 -18.19
C HIS A 690 -3.22 22.91 -17.52
N VAL A 691 -3.03 23.24 -16.24
CA VAL A 691 -4.02 23.96 -15.43
C VAL A 691 -3.47 25.31 -15.02
N GLU A 692 -4.17 26.37 -15.44
CA GLU A 692 -3.84 27.75 -15.12
C GLU A 692 -4.96 28.35 -14.26
N VAL A 693 -4.62 28.88 -13.09
CA VAL A 693 -5.56 29.57 -12.20
C VAL A 693 -5.15 31.03 -12.05
N THR A 694 -6.08 31.93 -12.30
CA THR A 694 -5.90 33.40 -12.25
C THR A 694 -7.02 34.06 -11.44
N GLY A 695 -6.87 35.35 -11.11
CA GLY A 695 -7.79 36.08 -10.23
C GLY A 695 -7.47 35.88 -8.75
N VAL A 696 -8.50 35.80 -7.91
CA VAL A 696 -8.35 35.69 -6.43
C VAL A 696 -8.25 34.24 -5.92
N GLY A 697 -7.78 33.32 -6.76
CA GLY A 697 -7.62 31.89 -6.46
C GLY A 697 -6.18 31.42 -6.66
N ARG A 698 -5.84 30.29 -6.03
CA ARG A 698 -4.50 29.70 -6.03
C ARG A 698 -4.62 28.20 -6.32
N LEU A 699 -3.96 27.70 -7.35
CA LEU A 699 -3.80 26.26 -7.52
C LEU A 699 -2.88 25.74 -6.40
N LEU A 700 -3.33 24.76 -5.62
CA LEU A 700 -2.61 24.22 -4.46
C LEU A 700 -2.14 22.77 -4.66
N GLY A 701 -2.68 22.07 -5.65
CA GLY A 701 -2.36 20.68 -5.93
C GLY A 701 -3.01 20.14 -7.20
N LEU A 702 -2.28 19.27 -7.91
CA LEU A 702 -2.80 18.41 -8.97
C LEU A 702 -2.55 16.94 -8.60
N ASP A 703 -3.58 16.11 -8.66
CA ASP A 703 -3.45 14.68 -8.34
C ASP A 703 -4.44 13.82 -9.14
N ASN A 704 -3.96 12.71 -9.68
CA ASN A 704 -4.73 11.76 -10.45
C ASN A 704 -4.87 10.39 -9.76
N GLY A 705 -4.25 10.18 -8.59
CA GLY A 705 -4.29 8.93 -7.84
C GLY A 705 -3.34 7.84 -8.35
N ASP A 706 -2.59 8.08 -9.44
CA ASP A 706 -1.64 7.10 -9.96
C ASP A 706 -0.38 7.07 -9.08
N SER A 707 -0.12 5.93 -8.46
CA SER A 707 1.07 5.71 -7.64
C SER A 707 2.37 5.71 -8.47
N THR A 708 2.28 5.48 -9.77
CA THR A 708 3.42 5.44 -10.71
C THR A 708 3.74 6.78 -11.37
N ASP A 709 2.90 7.81 -11.16
CA ASP A 709 3.09 9.15 -11.72
C ASP A 709 3.88 10.07 -10.78
N TYR A 710 5.14 10.30 -11.12
CA TYR A 710 6.06 11.13 -10.33
C TYR A 710 6.04 12.62 -10.67
N ASP A 711 5.11 13.09 -11.51
CA ASP A 711 4.91 14.53 -11.67
C ASP A 711 4.56 15.19 -10.34
N ALA A 712 5.11 16.38 -10.13
CA ALA A 712 4.99 17.11 -8.88
C ALA A 712 3.52 17.45 -8.57
N TYR A 713 3.06 17.11 -7.36
CA TYR A 713 1.76 17.58 -6.85
C TYR A 713 1.61 19.11 -6.90
N LYS A 714 2.73 19.83 -6.73
CA LYS A 714 2.82 21.29 -6.76
C LYS A 714 3.11 21.88 -8.16
N GLY A 715 3.03 21.06 -9.21
CA GLY A 715 3.15 21.47 -10.61
C GLY A 715 1.86 22.02 -11.21
N LYS A 716 1.93 22.51 -12.46
CA LYS A 716 0.76 22.97 -13.25
C LYS A 716 0.36 22.03 -14.39
N SER A 717 1.08 20.93 -14.57
CA SER A 717 0.85 19.94 -15.62
C SER A 717 0.81 18.54 -15.03
N ARG A 718 -0.18 17.73 -15.41
CA ARG A 718 -0.27 16.30 -15.03
C ARG A 718 -1.05 15.51 -16.08
N ARG A 719 -0.78 14.21 -16.23
CA ARG A 719 -1.63 13.32 -17.03
C ARG A 719 -2.95 13.01 -16.32
N LEU A 720 -4.01 12.79 -17.09
CA LEU A 720 -5.17 12.05 -16.61
C LEU A 720 -4.73 10.61 -16.30
N PHE A 721 -5.28 10.01 -15.25
CA PHE A 721 -5.15 8.58 -14.97
C PHE A 721 -6.55 7.97 -14.99
N SER A 722 -6.76 6.95 -15.83
CA SER A 722 -8.08 6.35 -16.08
C SER A 722 -9.16 7.43 -16.27
N GLY A 723 -8.87 8.40 -17.15
CA GLY A 723 -9.77 9.47 -17.55
C GLY A 723 -9.97 10.63 -16.59
N LYS A 724 -9.26 10.68 -15.45
CA LYS A 724 -9.51 11.69 -14.39
C LYS A 724 -8.24 12.35 -13.85
N LEU A 725 -8.38 13.61 -13.46
CA LEU A 725 -7.42 14.40 -12.68
C LEU A 725 -8.18 15.35 -11.73
N MET A 726 -7.66 15.56 -10.53
CA MET A 726 -8.19 16.51 -9.56
C MET A 726 -7.31 17.76 -9.52
N ALA A 727 -7.93 18.94 -9.60
CA ALA A 727 -7.30 20.22 -9.28
C ALA A 727 -7.87 20.79 -7.98
N ILE A 728 -6.98 21.10 -7.03
CA ILE A 728 -7.34 21.69 -5.74
C ILE A 728 -7.01 23.18 -5.77
N ILE A 729 -8.03 24.02 -5.61
CA ILE A 729 -7.90 25.48 -5.69
C ILE A 729 -8.25 26.11 -4.35
N GLY A 730 -7.32 26.83 -3.73
CA GLY A 730 -7.55 27.60 -2.51
C GLY A 730 -7.89 29.07 -2.80
N THR A 731 -8.58 29.72 -1.87
CA THR A 731 -8.82 31.17 -1.93
C THR A 731 -7.61 31.98 -1.50
N THR A 732 -7.57 33.23 -1.94
CA THR A 732 -6.83 34.29 -1.24
C THR A 732 -7.66 34.85 -0.08
N LEU A 733 -7.20 35.95 0.54
CA LEU A 733 -7.96 36.67 1.58
C LEU A 733 -8.90 37.75 1.01
N GLU A 734 -8.85 37.97 -0.31
CA GLU A 734 -9.65 38.97 -1.01
C GLU A 734 -10.81 38.31 -1.78
N PRO A 735 -12.03 38.86 -1.71
CA PRO A 735 -13.15 38.39 -2.50
C PRO A 735 -13.00 38.79 -3.97
N GLY A 736 -13.66 38.07 -4.86
CA GLY A 736 -13.61 38.31 -6.31
C GLY A 736 -13.75 37.04 -7.14
N THR A 737 -13.46 37.14 -8.42
CA THR A 737 -13.57 36.03 -9.38
C THR A 737 -12.30 35.20 -9.44
N ILE A 738 -12.47 33.89 -9.49
CA ILE A 738 -11.41 32.91 -9.75
C ILE A 738 -11.66 32.33 -11.14
N LYS A 739 -10.64 32.33 -11.99
CA LYS A 739 -10.71 31.77 -13.34
C LYS A 739 -9.71 30.64 -13.51
N MET A 740 -10.20 29.48 -13.91
CA MET A 740 -9.41 28.29 -14.23
C MET A 740 -9.47 28.03 -15.73
N VAL A 741 -8.32 27.80 -16.36
CA VAL A 741 -8.20 27.41 -17.77
C VAL A 741 -7.46 26.08 -17.83
N VAL A 742 -7.99 25.12 -18.57
CA VAL A 742 -7.37 23.80 -18.79
C VAL A 742 -7.10 23.60 -20.27
N ARG A 743 -5.87 23.23 -20.60
CA ARG A 743 -5.40 22.98 -21.98
C ARG A 743 -4.80 21.59 -22.10
N SER A 744 -4.93 20.96 -23.26
CA SER A 744 -4.29 19.67 -23.57
C SER A 744 -3.99 19.61 -25.06
N ASN A 745 -2.87 19.01 -25.46
CA ASN A 745 -2.52 18.91 -26.88
C ASN A 745 -3.56 18.06 -27.62
N GLY A 746 -4.04 18.56 -28.76
CA GLY A 746 -5.08 17.92 -29.57
C GLY A 746 -6.52 18.02 -29.04
N LEU A 747 -6.76 18.70 -27.91
CA LEU A 747 -8.11 18.93 -27.36
C LEU A 747 -8.45 20.42 -27.30
N GLU A 748 -9.75 20.75 -27.38
CA GLU A 748 -10.23 22.11 -27.13
C GLU A 748 -9.99 22.51 -25.66
N SER A 749 -9.49 23.73 -25.45
CA SER A 749 -9.27 24.28 -24.11
C SER A 749 -10.60 24.62 -23.44
N GLU A 750 -10.73 24.33 -22.15
CA GLU A 750 -11.94 24.61 -21.37
C GLU A 750 -11.64 25.63 -20.27
N THR A 751 -12.62 26.47 -19.94
CA THR A 751 -12.50 27.52 -18.93
C THR A 751 -13.66 27.45 -17.94
N LEU A 752 -13.37 27.64 -16.65
CA LEU A 752 -14.38 27.70 -15.60
C LEU A 752 -14.13 28.89 -14.67
N GLU A 753 -15.21 29.58 -14.30
CA GLU A 753 -15.19 30.71 -13.37
C GLU A 753 -15.95 30.38 -12.07
N PHE A 754 -15.46 30.94 -10.96
CA PHE A 754 -15.98 30.76 -9.62
C PHE A 754 -15.97 32.08 -8.84
N ASP A 755 -16.82 32.18 -7.82
CA ASP A 755 -16.90 33.34 -6.96
C ASP A 755 -16.29 33.07 -5.57
N SER A 756 -15.35 33.93 -5.17
CA SER A 756 -14.87 34.01 -3.80
C SER A 756 -15.61 35.13 -3.07
N LEU A 757 -16.47 34.75 -2.13
CA LEU A 757 -17.33 35.63 -1.37
C LEU A 757 -16.60 36.21 -0.14
N PRO A 758 -16.97 37.42 0.33
CA PRO A 758 -16.38 38.01 1.53
C PRO A 758 -16.50 37.08 2.74
N ALA A 759 -15.40 36.94 3.49
CA ALA A 759 -15.38 36.25 4.78
C ALA A 759 -15.33 37.26 5.95
N GLU A 760 -15.93 36.90 7.08
CA GLU A 760 -15.83 37.70 8.30
C GLU A 760 -14.38 37.94 8.69
N ARG A 761 -14.07 39.15 9.19
CA ARG A 761 -12.69 39.56 9.52
C ARG A 761 -12.00 38.62 10.51
N MET A 762 -12.74 38.06 11.47
CA MET A 762 -12.22 37.10 12.44
C MET A 762 -11.71 35.81 11.79
N ASN A 763 -12.33 35.37 10.69
CA ASN A 763 -11.95 34.15 9.97
C ASN A 763 -10.70 34.30 9.09
N ARG A 764 -10.15 35.52 8.99
CA ARG A 764 -8.93 35.84 8.23
C ARG A 764 -7.72 36.11 9.12
N LYS A 765 -7.94 36.31 10.42
CA LYS A 765 -6.88 36.75 11.34
C LYS A 765 -5.92 35.60 11.61
N GLY A 766 -4.62 35.84 11.42
CA GLY A 766 -3.59 34.83 11.65
C GLY A 766 -3.46 33.80 10.54
N VAL A 767 -4.08 34.02 9.36
CA VAL A 767 -4.00 33.15 8.18
C VAL A 767 -3.10 33.77 7.12
N SER A 768 -2.27 32.95 6.49
CA SER A 768 -1.52 33.26 5.27
C SER A 768 -2.08 32.47 4.07
N ALA A 769 -2.06 33.10 2.89
CA ALA A 769 -2.66 32.55 1.68
C ALA A 769 -1.91 33.02 0.42
N THR A 770 -0.61 32.76 0.39
CA THR A 770 0.33 33.23 -0.64
C THR A 770 0.88 32.12 -1.53
N THR A 771 0.98 30.90 -1.01
CA THR A 771 1.52 29.73 -1.73
C THR A 771 0.63 29.35 -2.91
N LYS A 772 1.25 29.01 -4.04
CA LYS A 772 0.57 28.50 -5.23
C LYS A 772 1.50 27.58 -6.01
N ASN A 773 0.92 26.66 -6.77
CA ASN A 773 1.65 25.78 -7.68
C ASN A 773 2.44 26.58 -8.72
N GLN A 774 3.58 26.02 -9.10
CA GLN A 774 4.54 26.62 -10.02
C GLN A 774 4.80 25.67 -11.20
N ASP A 775 5.49 26.17 -12.22
CA ASP A 775 5.95 25.30 -13.29
C ASP A 775 7.08 24.42 -12.74
N MET A 776 6.92 23.10 -12.87
CA MET A 776 7.84 22.08 -12.36
C MET A 776 8.28 21.19 -13.51
N PRO A 777 9.47 20.56 -13.44
CA PRO A 777 9.89 19.58 -14.44
C PRO A 777 8.85 18.47 -14.60
N ILE A 778 8.55 18.12 -15.84
CA ILE A 778 7.72 16.95 -16.17
C ILE A 778 8.60 15.72 -16.04
N VAL A 779 8.14 14.75 -15.25
CA VAL A 779 8.80 13.46 -15.04
C VAL A 779 8.16 12.39 -15.91
N MET A 780 6.82 12.40 -16.00
CA MET A 780 6.07 11.41 -16.77
C MET A 780 5.82 11.91 -18.21
N GLY A 781 6.63 11.41 -19.15
CA GLY A 781 6.49 11.74 -20.57
C GLY A 781 7.09 13.10 -20.94
N THR A 782 6.41 13.85 -21.81
CA THR A 782 6.88 15.18 -22.27
C THR A 782 5.75 16.21 -22.34
N ASP A 783 6.09 17.50 -22.39
CA ASP A 783 5.12 18.61 -22.35
C ASP A 783 4.08 18.59 -23.49
N GLN A 784 4.54 18.35 -24.72
CA GLN A 784 3.71 18.40 -25.94
C GLN A 784 3.25 17.02 -26.42
N GLU A 785 3.21 16.04 -25.52
CA GLU A 785 2.89 14.66 -25.84
C GLU A 785 1.43 14.41 -26.24
N ILE A 786 1.21 13.32 -26.95
CA ILE A 786 -0.09 12.69 -27.15
C ILE A 786 0.05 11.23 -26.72
N PRO A 787 -0.28 10.88 -25.47
CA PRO A 787 -0.02 9.55 -24.92
C PRO A 787 -0.98 8.51 -25.51
N VAL A 788 -0.53 7.26 -25.52
CA VAL A 788 -1.37 6.10 -25.83
C VAL A 788 -2.40 5.94 -24.70
N ARG A 789 -3.67 5.75 -25.06
CA ARG A 789 -4.74 5.38 -24.12
C ARG A 789 -5.15 3.91 -24.23
N LYS A 790 -5.01 3.32 -25.43
CA LYS A 790 -5.41 1.94 -25.73
C LYS A 790 -4.55 1.34 -26.83
N ILE A 791 -4.28 0.05 -26.68
CA ILE A 791 -3.76 -0.82 -27.75
C ILE A 791 -4.89 -1.80 -28.10
N GLU A 792 -5.30 -1.85 -29.36
CA GLU A 792 -6.27 -2.83 -29.86
C GLU A 792 -5.56 -3.95 -30.63
N LEU A 793 -5.76 -5.20 -30.21
CA LEU A 793 -5.25 -6.38 -30.89
C LEU A 793 -6.26 -6.91 -31.89
N VAL A 794 -5.83 -7.08 -33.13
CA VAL A 794 -6.67 -7.49 -34.26
C VAL A 794 -6.03 -8.67 -34.97
N THR A 795 -6.81 -9.72 -35.22
CA THR A 795 -6.40 -10.85 -36.07
C THR A 795 -7.56 -11.30 -36.94
N SER A 796 -7.30 -11.54 -38.23
CA SER A 796 -8.25 -12.16 -39.15
C SER A 796 -8.19 -13.69 -39.12
N ASP A 797 -7.20 -14.26 -38.43
CA ASP A 797 -6.91 -15.69 -38.42
C ASP A 797 -7.66 -16.47 -37.33
N GLY A 798 -8.41 -15.77 -36.48
CA GLY A 798 -9.02 -16.36 -35.27
C GLY A 798 -7.99 -16.58 -34.16
N GLN A 799 -8.41 -17.29 -33.11
CA GLN A 799 -7.65 -17.45 -31.85
C GLN A 799 -7.32 -18.92 -31.52
N GLN A 800 -7.40 -19.81 -32.53
CA GLN A 800 -7.18 -21.25 -32.34
C GLN A 800 -6.07 -21.79 -33.24
N PHE A 801 -5.14 -22.51 -32.62
CA PHE A 801 -4.09 -23.27 -33.27
C PHE A 801 -4.41 -24.76 -33.26
N HIS A 802 -4.11 -25.41 -34.38
CA HIS A 802 -4.28 -26.85 -34.59
C HIS A 802 -3.11 -27.36 -35.45
N PRO A 803 -2.87 -28.67 -35.62
CA PRO A 803 -1.74 -29.18 -36.40
C PRO A 803 -1.65 -28.63 -37.83
N ASN A 804 -2.79 -28.27 -38.42
CA ASN A 804 -2.91 -27.69 -39.77
C ASN A 804 -2.85 -26.15 -39.79
N LYS A 805 -2.85 -25.49 -38.63
CA LYS A 805 -2.77 -24.03 -38.45
C LYS A 805 -1.92 -23.71 -37.23
N LYS A 806 -0.60 -23.78 -37.41
CA LYS A 806 0.39 -23.53 -36.35
C LYS A 806 0.82 -22.07 -36.25
N GLU A 807 0.48 -21.25 -37.23
CA GLU A 807 0.87 -19.85 -37.31
C GLU A 807 -0.35 -18.93 -37.39
N ILE A 808 -0.31 -17.83 -36.64
CA ILE A 808 -1.34 -16.78 -36.63
C ILE A 808 -0.64 -15.42 -36.59
N ILE A 809 -1.13 -14.46 -37.38
CA ILE A 809 -0.65 -13.07 -37.35
C ILE A 809 -1.62 -12.21 -36.52
N VAL A 810 -1.05 -11.37 -35.65
CA VAL A 810 -1.78 -10.40 -34.83
C VAL A 810 -1.21 -9.00 -35.07
N HIS A 811 -2.08 -8.01 -35.21
CA HIS A 811 -1.72 -6.61 -35.38
C HIS A 811 -2.16 -5.78 -34.17
N ALA A 812 -1.33 -4.82 -33.78
CA ALA A 812 -1.65 -3.81 -32.77
C ALA A 812 -2.05 -2.47 -33.44
N LYS A 813 -3.21 -1.93 -33.08
CA LYS A 813 -3.62 -0.55 -33.39
C LYS A 813 -3.51 0.30 -32.14
N LEU A 814 -2.91 1.48 -32.27
CA LEU A 814 -2.72 2.41 -31.15
C LEU A 814 -3.76 3.51 -31.21
N TYR A 815 -4.31 3.86 -30.05
CA TYR A 815 -5.28 4.93 -29.90
C TYR A 815 -4.75 6.00 -28.93
N PRO A 816 -4.78 7.29 -29.31
CA PRO A 816 -5.09 7.77 -30.66
C PRO A 816 -3.99 7.36 -31.65
N GLU A 817 -4.33 7.23 -32.94
CA GLU A 817 -3.36 6.89 -33.99
C GLU A 817 -2.24 7.93 -34.11
N THR A 818 -2.51 9.17 -33.72
CA THR A 818 -1.57 10.30 -33.70
C THR A 818 -0.69 10.34 -32.44
N THR A 819 -0.62 9.25 -31.68
CA THR A 819 0.21 9.19 -30.48
C THR A 819 1.68 9.49 -30.78
N THR A 820 2.35 10.15 -29.84
CA THR A 820 3.79 10.42 -29.88
C THR A 820 4.63 9.20 -29.46
N TYR A 821 4.02 8.11 -29.01
CA TYR A 821 4.70 6.89 -28.53
C TYR A 821 4.26 5.65 -29.32
N PRO A 822 4.80 5.46 -30.55
CA PRO A 822 4.33 4.40 -31.46
C PRO A 822 4.89 3.01 -31.15
N ASP A 823 5.87 2.90 -30.25
CA ASP A 823 6.59 1.68 -29.94
C ASP A 823 5.75 0.74 -29.05
N VAL A 824 5.84 -0.55 -29.37
CA VAL A 824 5.16 -1.63 -28.67
C VAL A 824 6.09 -2.83 -28.49
N GLU A 825 5.86 -3.58 -27.42
CA GLU A 825 6.55 -4.84 -27.12
C GLU A 825 5.52 -5.98 -27.08
N TRP A 826 5.94 -7.18 -27.47
CA TRP A 826 5.07 -8.35 -27.58
C TRP A 826 5.58 -9.51 -26.76
N SER A 827 4.69 -10.21 -26.09
CA SER A 827 4.99 -11.43 -25.35
C SER A 827 3.81 -12.42 -25.39
N VAL A 828 4.12 -13.67 -25.08
CA VAL A 828 3.12 -14.72 -24.88
C VAL A 828 3.12 -15.06 -23.41
N VAL A 829 1.98 -14.92 -22.75
CA VAL A 829 1.85 -15.07 -21.29
C VAL A 829 0.69 -16.01 -20.92
N LEU A 830 0.70 -16.53 -19.70
CA LEU A 830 -0.44 -17.20 -19.09
C LEU A 830 -1.39 -16.18 -18.45
N ASP A 831 -2.53 -16.64 -17.95
CA ASP A 831 -3.53 -15.81 -17.27
C ASP A 831 -2.98 -15.01 -16.07
N GLY A 832 -1.85 -15.41 -15.48
CA GLY A 832 -1.19 -14.66 -14.39
C GLY A 832 -0.12 -13.67 -14.87
N GLY A 833 -0.06 -13.36 -16.17
CA GLY A 833 0.93 -12.47 -16.78
C GLY A 833 2.35 -13.05 -16.93
N MET A 834 2.59 -14.28 -16.48
CA MET A 834 3.89 -14.96 -16.60
C MET A 834 4.14 -15.42 -18.03
N GLU A 835 5.35 -15.24 -18.54
CA GLU A 835 5.72 -15.71 -19.88
C GLU A 835 5.47 -17.21 -20.06
N SER A 836 5.02 -17.58 -21.24
CA SER A 836 4.67 -18.94 -21.63
C SER A 836 5.45 -19.38 -22.85
N ASN A 837 5.86 -20.64 -22.83
CA ASN A 837 6.53 -21.34 -23.92
C ASN A 837 5.56 -22.05 -24.89
N ILE A 838 4.24 -21.97 -24.66
CA ILE A 838 3.21 -22.63 -25.49
C ILE A 838 3.24 -22.09 -26.92
N SER A 839 3.60 -20.82 -27.11
CA SER A 839 3.78 -20.21 -28.42
C SER A 839 4.98 -19.27 -28.43
N LYS A 840 5.71 -19.28 -29.56
CA LYS A 840 6.76 -18.31 -29.87
C LYS A 840 6.15 -17.09 -30.54
N VAL A 841 6.60 -15.90 -30.15
CA VAL A 841 6.27 -14.63 -30.83
C VAL A 841 7.48 -14.08 -31.57
N GLU A 842 7.27 -13.72 -32.83
CA GLU A 842 8.25 -13.04 -33.69
C GLU A 842 7.59 -11.74 -34.19
N ALA A 843 8.02 -10.60 -33.62
CA ALA A 843 7.39 -9.32 -33.88
C ALA A 843 8.25 -8.37 -34.72
N LYS A 844 7.58 -7.56 -35.56
CA LYS A 844 8.16 -6.43 -36.30
C LYS A 844 7.27 -5.21 -36.11
N GLY A 845 7.57 -4.42 -35.07
CA GLY A 845 6.76 -3.26 -34.69
C GLY A 845 5.36 -3.69 -34.26
N LYS A 846 4.34 -3.20 -34.96
CA LYS A 846 2.92 -3.42 -34.64
C LYS A 846 2.35 -4.74 -35.19
N GLU A 847 3.17 -5.61 -35.75
CA GLU A 847 2.77 -6.92 -36.26
C GLU A 847 3.56 -8.02 -35.54
N ALA A 848 2.87 -9.05 -35.08
CA ALA A 848 3.44 -10.19 -34.41
C ALA A 848 2.98 -11.49 -35.07
N LYS A 849 3.96 -12.31 -35.49
CA LYS A 849 3.75 -13.68 -35.93
C LYS A 849 3.86 -14.61 -34.73
N LEU A 850 2.79 -15.37 -34.47
CA LEU A 850 2.73 -16.36 -33.42
C LEU A 850 2.90 -17.75 -34.01
N THR A 851 3.73 -18.58 -33.40
CA THR A 851 3.91 -19.99 -33.77
C THR A 851 3.63 -20.87 -32.57
N ALA A 852 2.61 -21.71 -32.62
CA ALA A 852 2.28 -22.63 -31.52
C ALA A 852 3.29 -23.79 -31.46
N LEU A 853 3.83 -24.03 -30.26
CA LEU A 853 4.85 -25.02 -29.97
C LEU A 853 4.30 -26.22 -29.18
N GLY A 854 3.23 -26.02 -28.42
CA GLY A 854 2.55 -27.08 -27.69
C GLY A 854 1.10 -26.73 -27.38
N ASP A 855 0.43 -27.63 -26.68
CA ASP A 855 -0.97 -27.53 -26.31
C ASP A 855 -1.16 -26.65 -25.08
N GLY A 856 -2.26 -25.89 -25.05
CA GLY A 856 -2.66 -25.10 -23.90
C GLY A 856 -3.36 -23.79 -24.24
N LYS A 857 -3.74 -23.05 -23.20
CA LYS A 857 -4.31 -21.70 -23.30
C LYS A 857 -3.23 -20.69 -22.93
N PHE A 858 -3.19 -19.59 -23.67
CA PHE A 858 -2.28 -18.48 -23.41
C PHE A 858 -2.91 -17.16 -23.86
N ARG A 859 -2.27 -16.05 -23.50
CA ARG A 859 -2.63 -14.70 -23.92
C ARG A 859 -1.49 -14.13 -24.74
N VAL A 860 -1.83 -13.47 -25.83
CA VAL A 860 -0.89 -12.64 -26.57
C VAL A 860 -0.97 -11.27 -25.96
N ARG A 861 0.14 -10.81 -25.39
CA ARG A 861 0.25 -9.54 -24.70
C ARG A 861 1.01 -8.57 -25.58
N CYS A 862 0.47 -7.37 -25.71
CA CYS A 862 1.15 -6.24 -26.33
C CYS A 862 1.15 -5.07 -25.35
N THR A 863 2.33 -4.50 -25.13
CA THR A 863 2.54 -3.45 -24.14
C THR A 863 3.12 -2.19 -24.78
N SER A 864 2.93 -1.05 -24.10
CA SER A 864 3.62 0.20 -24.42
C SER A 864 4.15 0.84 -23.15
N ARG A 865 5.36 1.41 -23.25
CA ARG A 865 5.97 2.20 -22.17
C ARG A 865 5.42 3.62 -22.08
N ASN A 866 4.67 4.05 -23.10
CA ASN A 866 3.89 5.30 -23.13
C ASN A 866 4.67 6.55 -22.67
N GLY A 867 5.92 6.69 -23.14
CA GLY A 867 6.80 7.80 -22.81
C GLY A 867 7.56 7.68 -21.50
N THR A 868 7.60 6.49 -20.89
CA THR A 868 8.35 6.20 -19.67
C THR A 868 9.36 5.06 -19.90
N ASP A 869 10.14 4.72 -18.88
CA ASP A 869 11.07 3.60 -18.87
C ASP A 869 10.40 2.27 -18.49
N LYS A 870 9.14 2.28 -18.04
CA LYS A 870 8.37 1.10 -17.61
C LYS A 870 7.11 0.91 -18.44
N ILE A 871 6.53 -0.28 -18.41
CA ILE A 871 5.25 -0.56 -19.07
C ILE A 871 4.16 0.25 -18.37
N ARG A 872 3.26 0.85 -19.16
CA ARG A 872 2.13 1.66 -18.65
C ARG A 872 0.79 1.28 -19.26
N ILE A 873 0.81 0.63 -20.42
CA ILE A 873 -0.40 0.15 -21.10
C ILE A 873 -0.16 -1.32 -21.44
N ILE A 874 -1.12 -2.16 -21.05
CA ILE A 874 -1.17 -3.59 -21.36
C ILE A 874 -2.45 -3.85 -22.15
N SER A 875 -2.34 -4.61 -23.23
CA SER A 875 -3.48 -5.16 -23.97
C SER A 875 -3.24 -6.63 -24.26
N GLU A 876 -4.30 -7.43 -24.12
CA GLU A 876 -4.20 -8.89 -24.22
C GLU A 876 -5.38 -9.47 -24.99
N LEU A 877 -5.13 -10.59 -25.65
CA LEU A 877 -6.15 -11.39 -26.32
C LEU A 877 -5.88 -12.88 -26.09
N GLU A 878 -6.94 -13.64 -25.80
CA GLU A 878 -6.83 -15.07 -25.51
C GLU A 878 -6.58 -15.92 -26.76
N PHE A 879 -5.78 -16.98 -26.63
CA PHE A 879 -5.52 -17.98 -27.67
C PHE A 879 -5.50 -19.39 -27.09
N LYS A 880 -5.76 -20.38 -27.94
CA LYS A 880 -5.73 -21.81 -27.58
C LYS A 880 -5.01 -22.63 -28.64
N ALA A 881 -4.12 -23.52 -28.23
CA ALA A 881 -3.48 -24.51 -29.08
C ALA A 881 -3.86 -25.93 -28.66
N GLU A 882 -4.19 -26.78 -29.63
CA GLU A 882 -4.58 -28.18 -29.41
C GLU A 882 -3.96 -29.13 -30.46
N GLY A 883 -3.63 -30.35 -30.05
CA GLY A 883 -3.14 -31.42 -30.94
C GLY A 883 -1.66 -31.36 -31.29
N LEU A 884 -0.86 -30.52 -30.62
CA LEU A 884 0.58 -30.32 -30.84
C LEU A 884 1.46 -31.08 -29.84
N GLY A 885 0.90 -31.54 -28.71
CA GLY A 885 1.65 -32.17 -27.61
C GLY A 885 2.09 -31.18 -26.52
N PRO A 886 2.69 -31.65 -25.42
CA PRO A 886 3.04 -30.81 -24.28
C PRO A 886 4.19 -29.83 -24.60
N ALA A 887 4.15 -28.64 -23.98
CA ALA A 887 5.24 -27.67 -23.98
C ALA A 887 6.03 -27.76 -22.66
N TYR A 888 7.32 -28.10 -22.72
CA TYR A 888 8.16 -28.31 -21.53
C TYR A 888 8.85 -27.02 -21.05
N LYS A 889 8.83 -26.78 -19.74
CA LYS A 889 9.50 -25.64 -19.11
C LYS A 889 11.02 -25.87 -19.15
N SER A 890 11.83 -24.91 -19.56
CA SER A 890 13.29 -25.10 -19.53
C SER A 890 13.84 -24.90 -18.13
N ALA A 891 14.60 -25.87 -17.61
CA ALA A 891 15.29 -25.73 -16.31
C ALA A 891 16.31 -24.57 -16.28
N TYR A 892 16.79 -24.15 -17.46
CA TYR A 892 17.88 -23.19 -17.61
C TYR A 892 17.41 -21.74 -17.83
N SER A 893 16.09 -21.54 -17.97
CA SER A 893 15.45 -20.24 -17.87
C SER A 893 14.90 -20.05 -16.45
N PHE A 894 14.63 -18.81 -16.05
CA PHE A 894 13.97 -18.54 -14.78
C PHE A 894 12.53 -19.06 -14.81
N ILE A 895 12.21 -20.01 -13.93
CA ILE A 895 10.86 -20.54 -13.73
C ILE A 895 10.25 -19.77 -12.56
N SER A 896 9.27 -18.90 -12.85
CA SER A 896 8.52 -18.18 -11.82
C SER A 896 7.80 -19.14 -10.88
N ALA A 897 7.81 -18.85 -9.58
CA ALA A 897 7.14 -19.69 -8.61
C ALA A 897 5.61 -19.66 -8.78
N GLY A 898 5.04 -18.61 -9.36
CA GLY A 898 3.63 -18.55 -9.72
C GLY A 898 3.22 -19.58 -10.78
N LEU A 899 4.16 -20.22 -11.48
CA LEU A 899 3.89 -21.30 -12.45
C LEU A 899 3.70 -22.67 -11.81
N TYR A 900 3.57 -22.75 -10.47
CA TYR A 900 3.34 -24.02 -9.78
C TYR A 900 2.06 -24.68 -10.29
N ASP A 901 2.13 -26.00 -10.46
CA ASP A 901 1.02 -26.84 -10.92
C ASP A 901 0.64 -27.91 -9.87
N TYR A 902 1.34 -27.90 -8.73
CA TYR A 902 1.03 -28.69 -7.54
C TYR A 902 1.24 -27.85 -6.27
N SER A 903 0.33 -27.97 -5.31
CA SER A 903 0.53 -27.40 -3.97
C SER A 903 -0.17 -28.21 -2.90
N LYS A 904 0.41 -28.22 -1.69
CA LYS A 904 -0.22 -28.75 -0.47
C LYS A 904 0.00 -27.75 0.66
N GLY A 905 -1.01 -27.52 1.49
CA GLY A 905 -1.02 -26.43 2.46
C GLY A 905 -1.51 -25.12 1.86
N GLU A 906 -1.30 -24.01 2.58
CA GLU A 906 -1.76 -22.69 2.16
C GLU A 906 -0.64 -21.97 1.38
N VAL A 907 -0.88 -21.73 0.09
CA VAL A 907 -0.03 -20.94 -0.81
C VAL A 907 -0.79 -19.68 -1.19
N THR A 908 -0.17 -18.52 -0.95
CA THR A 908 -0.74 -17.20 -1.29
C THR A 908 0.17 -16.48 -2.27
N ASN A 909 -0.28 -15.35 -2.81
CA ASN A 909 0.52 -14.57 -3.75
C ASN A 909 1.79 -14.04 -3.06
N GLY A 910 2.92 -14.25 -3.73
CA GLY A 910 4.15 -13.51 -3.47
C GLY A 910 4.25 -12.29 -4.38
N ASN A 911 5.15 -11.38 -4.03
CA ASN A 911 5.45 -10.23 -4.88
C ASN A 911 6.21 -10.69 -6.14
N GLU A 912 6.28 -9.85 -7.17
CA GLU A 912 6.97 -10.17 -8.43
C GLU A 912 6.55 -11.53 -9.06
N ARG A 913 5.24 -11.87 -8.99
CA ARG A 913 4.66 -13.14 -9.46
C ARG A 913 5.21 -14.40 -8.78
N GLY A 914 5.81 -14.24 -7.59
CA GLY A 914 6.21 -15.33 -6.72
C GLY A 914 5.04 -15.93 -5.93
N VAL A 915 5.37 -16.79 -4.96
CA VAL A 915 4.40 -17.33 -3.99
C VAL A 915 4.88 -17.09 -2.57
N ALA A 916 3.93 -17.05 -1.63
CA ALA A 916 4.19 -16.92 -0.20
C ALA A 916 3.59 -18.10 0.56
N THR A 917 4.38 -18.70 1.44
CA THR A 917 4.00 -19.87 2.23
C THR A 917 3.27 -19.48 3.52
N SER A 918 2.59 -20.44 4.13
CA SER A 918 1.93 -20.25 5.42
C SER A 918 2.94 -19.95 6.55
N ARG A 919 2.47 -19.23 7.58
CA ARG A 919 3.24 -19.05 8.83
C ARG A 919 3.34 -20.35 9.63
N ASP A 920 2.29 -21.17 9.57
CA ASP A 920 2.16 -22.41 10.34
C ASP A 920 1.92 -23.60 9.40
N GLY A 921 2.50 -24.75 9.75
CA GLY A 921 2.32 -26.00 9.01
C GLY A 921 3.25 -26.19 7.81
N GLU A 922 3.04 -27.28 7.08
CA GLU A 922 3.79 -27.65 5.88
C GLU A 922 3.18 -27.00 4.64
N THR A 923 4.00 -26.31 3.86
CA THR A 923 3.63 -25.81 2.52
C THR A 923 4.49 -26.48 1.46
N GLN A 924 3.86 -27.09 0.46
CA GLN A 924 4.53 -27.68 -0.70
C GLN A 924 4.22 -26.88 -1.96
N VAL A 925 5.23 -26.61 -2.79
CA VAL A 925 5.11 -25.90 -4.07
C VAL A 925 5.82 -26.72 -5.15
N GLY A 926 5.05 -27.31 -6.06
CA GLY A 926 5.52 -28.27 -7.06
C GLY A 926 5.32 -27.82 -8.51
N PHE A 927 6.22 -28.29 -9.36
CA PHE A 927 6.33 -27.96 -10.78
C PHE A 927 6.58 -29.24 -11.59
N HIS A 928 5.72 -29.52 -12.57
CA HIS A 928 5.87 -30.62 -13.51
C HIS A 928 6.54 -30.18 -14.82
N ASP A 929 6.91 -31.17 -15.65
CA ASP A 929 7.30 -30.99 -17.06
C ASP A 929 8.49 -30.03 -17.27
N ILE A 930 9.50 -30.13 -16.41
CA ILE A 930 10.74 -29.35 -16.51
C ILE A 930 11.77 -30.14 -17.31
N ASP A 931 12.21 -29.58 -18.43
CA ASP A 931 13.24 -30.14 -19.30
C ASP A 931 14.65 -29.67 -18.87
N PHE A 932 15.44 -30.63 -18.38
CA PHE A 932 16.85 -30.50 -18.02
C PHE A 932 17.79 -30.90 -19.15
N GLY A 933 17.26 -31.29 -20.32
CA GLY A 933 18.04 -31.86 -21.41
C GLY A 933 18.78 -33.15 -21.01
N LYS A 934 19.62 -33.66 -21.91
CA LYS A 934 20.33 -34.93 -21.68
C LYS A 934 21.37 -34.85 -20.56
N TYR A 935 22.12 -33.74 -20.48
CA TYR A 935 23.24 -33.63 -19.54
C TYR A 935 22.78 -33.27 -18.13
N GLY A 936 21.83 -32.35 -18.00
CA GLY A 936 21.21 -32.00 -16.73
C GLY A 936 21.92 -30.93 -15.91
N SER A 937 21.48 -30.75 -14.66
CA SER A 937 22.12 -29.88 -13.67
C SER A 937 21.81 -30.33 -12.23
N ASP A 938 22.76 -30.09 -11.32
CA ASP A 938 22.67 -30.28 -9.87
C ASP A 938 22.79 -28.93 -9.11
N THR A 939 22.92 -27.80 -9.82
CA THR A 939 23.06 -26.48 -9.19
C THR A 939 21.79 -25.66 -9.43
N ILE A 940 21.11 -25.27 -8.35
CA ILE A 940 19.86 -24.49 -8.38
C ILE A 940 20.07 -23.14 -7.69
N THR A 941 19.50 -22.08 -8.24
CA THR A 941 19.43 -20.76 -7.60
C THR A 941 17.97 -20.40 -7.32
N ILE A 942 17.69 -19.95 -6.10
CA ILE A 942 16.35 -19.62 -5.61
C ILE A 942 16.38 -18.21 -5.00
N PRO A 943 15.67 -17.21 -5.57
CA PRO A 943 15.47 -15.92 -4.93
C PRO A 943 14.39 -16.03 -3.84
N ILE A 944 14.78 -15.72 -2.59
CA ILE A 944 13.93 -15.87 -1.40
C ILE A 944 13.83 -14.54 -0.64
N PHE A 945 12.61 -14.20 -0.21
CA PHE A 945 12.35 -13.15 0.77
C PHE A 945 11.81 -13.79 2.06
N ALA A 946 12.52 -13.60 3.17
CA ALA A 946 12.11 -14.09 4.49
C ALA A 946 11.76 -12.92 5.42
N LEU A 947 10.74 -13.13 6.28
CA LEU A 947 10.26 -12.11 7.23
C LEU A 947 11.17 -11.93 8.45
N SER A 948 12.13 -12.82 8.65
CA SER A 948 13.10 -12.75 9.74
C SER A 948 14.48 -13.18 9.25
N SER A 949 15.52 -12.85 10.03
CA SER A 949 16.90 -13.26 9.77
C SER A 949 17.23 -14.64 10.34
N GLU A 950 16.22 -15.39 10.79
CA GLU A 950 16.37 -16.75 11.30
C GLU A 950 16.67 -17.77 10.18
N GLU A 951 17.02 -18.98 10.56
CA GLU A 951 17.13 -20.11 9.64
C GLU A 951 15.76 -20.53 9.11
N HIS A 952 15.70 -20.74 7.80
CA HIS A 952 14.55 -21.24 7.06
C HIS A 952 14.94 -22.53 6.33
N PRO A 953 14.59 -23.72 6.89
CA PRO A 953 14.88 -24.99 6.24
C PRO A 953 13.97 -25.19 5.02
N ILE A 954 14.55 -25.73 3.95
CA ILE A 954 13.88 -25.99 2.67
C ILE A 954 14.25 -27.42 2.23
N GLN A 955 13.25 -28.24 1.94
CA GLN A 955 13.48 -29.51 1.24
C GLN A 955 13.19 -29.35 -0.24
N ILE A 956 14.04 -29.92 -1.08
CA ILE A 956 13.92 -29.94 -2.54
C ILE A 956 13.77 -31.40 -2.96
N TRP A 957 12.70 -31.70 -3.69
CA TRP A 957 12.35 -33.05 -4.14
C TRP A 957 12.42 -33.17 -5.66
N GLU A 958 12.86 -34.33 -6.16
CA GLU A 958 12.58 -34.83 -7.51
C GLU A 958 11.23 -35.57 -7.43
N GLY A 959 10.20 -35.08 -8.13
CA GLY A 959 8.81 -35.54 -7.97
C GLY A 959 8.04 -34.84 -6.83
N MET A 960 6.75 -35.16 -6.67
CA MET A 960 5.94 -34.58 -5.58
C MET A 960 5.99 -35.48 -4.33
N PRO A 961 6.10 -34.91 -3.11
CA PRO A 961 6.16 -35.70 -1.89
C PRO A 961 4.99 -36.68 -1.75
N GLY A 962 5.31 -37.96 -1.61
CA GLY A 962 4.33 -39.04 -1.47
C GLY A 962 3.97 -39.74 -2.78
N GLU A 963 4.42 -39.24 -3.94
CA GLU A 963 4.31 -39.96 -5.20
C GLU A 963 5.33 -41.09 -5.31
N LYS A 964 5.00 -42.10 -6.11
CA LYS A 964 5.90 -43.21 -6.41
C LYS A 964 7.15 -42.66 -7.11
N ASP A 965 8.32 -43.11 -6.65
CA ASP A 965 9.65 -42.71 -7.16
C ASP A 965 10.10 -41.27 -6.82
N SER A 966 9.30 -40.51 -6.04
CA SER A 966 9.71 -39.19 -5.52
C SER A 966 10.80 -39.29 -4.45
N LYS A 967 11.81 -38.39 -4.49
CA LYS A 967 12.95 -38.43 -3.57
C LYS A 967 13.42 -37.03 -3.17
N VAL A 968 13.85 -36.87 -1.92
CA VAL A 968 14.57 -35.66 -1.47
C VAL A 968 15.94 -35.63 -2.13
N ILE A 969 16.21 -34.55 -2.87
CA ILE A 969 17.48 -34.28 -3.54
C ILE A 969 18.23 -33.08 -2.94
N GLY A 970 17.62 -32.35 -2.00
CA GLY A 970 18.28 -31.29 -1.25
C GLY A 970 17.60 -31.03 0.09
N ASN A 971 18.38 -30.94 1.16
CA ASN A 971 17.96 -30.39 2.45
C ASN A 971 18.85 -29.18 2.71
N VAL A 972 18.33 -27.99 2.48
CA VAL A 972 19.10 -26.75 2.50
C VAL A 972 18.51 -25.76 3.50
N VAL A 973 19.30 -24.77 3.89
CA VAL A 973 18.88 -23.71 4.80
C VAL A 973 19.09 -22.37 4.11
N TYR A 974 18.07 -21.52 4.14
CA TYR A 974 18.19 -20.11 3.80
C TYR A 974 18.36 -19.27 5.06
N GLN A 975 19.38 -18.43 5.11
CA GLN A 975 19.63 -17.51 6.21
C GLN A 975 20.35 -16.26 5.71
N LYS A 976 19.62 -15.15 5.60
CA LYS A 976 20.15 -13.81 5.27
C LYS A 976 19.46 -12.76 6.13
N PRO A 977 20.06 -11.57 6.30
CA PRO A 977 19.35 -10.44 6.90
C PRO A 977 18.03 -10.20 6.16
N SER A 978 16.92 -10.16 6.90
CA SER A 978 15.62 -9.86 6.31
C SER A 978 15.62 -8.45 5.72
N LYS A 979 15.20 -8.33 4.47
CA LYS A 979 14.94 -7.05 3.79
C LYS A 979 13.50 -7.09 3.33
N TRP A 980 12.68 -6.21 3.88
CA TRP A 980 11.24 -6.19 3.59
C TRP A 980 10.99 -6.10 2.09
N ASN A 981 10.19 -7.03 1.58
CA ASN A 981 9.77 -7.08 0.18
C ASN A 981 10.93 -7.15 -0.85
N VAL A 982 12.08 -7.72 -0.46
CA VAL A 982 13.24 -7.86 -1.37
C VAL A 982 13.68 -9.32 -1.43
N TYR A 983 13.64 -9.89 -2.63
CA TYR A 983 14.17 -11.23 -2.90
C TYR A 983 15.71 -11.20 -2.92
N GLN A 984 16.32 -12.12 -2.20
CA GLN A 984 17.78 -12.33 -2.20
C GLN A 984 18.07 -13.74 -2.71
N GLU A 985 18.88 -13.84 -3.77
CA GLU A 985 19.26 -15.11 -4.39
C GLU A 985 20.13 -15.95 -3.46
N GLU A 986 19.89 -17.25 -3.43
CA GLU A 986 20.78 -18.23 -2.82
C GLU A 986 20.95 -19.43 -3.74
N THR A 987 22.18 -19.94 -3.85
CA THR A 987 22.53 -21.04 -4.76
C THR A 987 22.88 -22.29 -3.96
N TYR A 988 22.26 -23.40 -4.34
CA TYR A 988 22.42 -24.68 -3.69
C TYR A 988 22.89 -25.76 -4.66
N ARG A 989 23.65 -26.73 -4.14
CA ARG A 989 24.04 -27.93 -4.87
C ARG A 989 23.23 -29.12 -4.35
N LEU A 990 22.57 -29.81 -5.27
CA LEU A 990 21.70 -30.97 -5.01
C LEU A 990 22.54 -32.26 -4.92
N SER A 991 21.99 -33.29 -4.27
CA SER A 991 22.64 -34.59 -4.08
C SER A 991 22.74 -35.41 -5.36
N LYS A 992 22.01 -35.03 -6.41
CA LYS A 992 21.94 -35.70 -7.69
C LYS A 992 21.76 -34.67 -8.81
N ARG A 993 22.34 -34.97 -9.98
CA ARG A 993 22.08 -34.25 -11.23
C ARG A 993 20.74 -34.67 -11.84
N LEU A 994 19.86 -33.71 -12.05
CA LEU A 994 18.57 -33.91 -12.71
C LEU A 994 18.75 -33.87 -14.23
N LYS A 995 18.17 -34.83 -14.95
CA LYS A 995 18.30 -35.01 -16.41
C LYS A 995 16.93 -35.32 -17.02
N GLY A 996 16.78 -35.04 -18.31
CA GLY A 996 15.54 -35.28 -19.07
C GLY A 996 14.39 -34.40 -18.58
N ILE A 997 13.17 -34.88 -18.77
CA ILE A 997 11.96 -34.22 -18.27
C ILE A 997 11.65 -34.77 -16.88
N THR A 998 11.58 -33.91 -15.87
CA THR A 998 11.26 -34.30 -14.49
C THR A 998 10.46 -33.20 -13.78
N SER A 999 10.07 -33.47 -12.54
CA SER A 999 9.31 -32.57 -11.68
C SER A 999 10.14 -32.15 -10.46
N ILE A 1000 9.91 -30.95 -9.95
CA ILE A 1000 10.52 -30.45 -8.72
C ILE A 1000 9.46 -29.99 -7.74
N CYS A 1001 9.65 -30.29 -6.46
CA CYS A 1001 8.84 -29.73 -5.38
C CYS A 1001 9.69 -29.14 -4.25
N PHE A 1002 9.30 -27.96 -3.77
CA PHE A 1002 9.84 -27.34 -2.57
C PHE A 1002 8.92 -27.59 -1.39
N VAL A 1003 9.47 -27.94 -0.22
CA VAL A 1003 8.71 -28.12 1.03
C VAL A 1003 9.25 -27.16 2.08
N PHE A 1004 8.34 -26.35 2.63
CA PHE A 1004 8.60 -25.31 3.62
C PHE A 1004 7.79 -25.55 4.89
N HIS A 1005 8.32 -25.09 6.02
CA HIS A 1005 7.65 -25.17 7.34
C HIS A 1005 7.60 -23.81 8.07
N LYS A 1006 8.07 -22.74 7.41
CA LYS A 1006 8.06 -21.36 7.89
C LYS A 1006 7.59 -20.45 6.76
N LYS A 1007 7.06 -19.26 7.11
CA LYS A 1007 6.67 -18.25 6.12
C LYS A 1007 7.89 -17.69 5.40
N VAL A 1008 7.97 -17.97 4.10
CA VAL A 1008 8.91 -17.40 3.16
C VAL A 1008 8.18 -17.07 1.86
N HIS A 1009 8.76 -16.16 1.10
CA HIS A 1009 8.34 -15.85 -0.25
C HIS A 1009 9.41 -16.38 -1.20
N ILE A 1010 9.01 -17.11 -2.23
CA ILE A 1010 9.90 -17.55 -3.30
C ILE A 1010 9.49 -16.88 -4.62
N LYS A 1011 10.44 -16.27 -5.31
CA LYS A 1011 10.17 -15.65 -6.63
C LYS A 1011 10.05 -16.70 -7.72
N GLY A 1012 10.82 -17.77 -7.61
CA GLY A 1012 11.01 -18.78 -8.63
C GLY A 1012 12.35 -19.48 -8.45
N PHE A 1013 12.85 -20.11 -9.50
CA PHE A 1013 14.15 -20.75 -9.49
C PHE A 1013 14.71 -20.91 -10.90
N SER A 1014 16.00 -21.17 -11.00
CA SER A 1014 16.67 -21.57 -12.25
C SER A 1014 17.82 -22.50 -11.95
N PHE A 1015 18.14 -23.38 -12.90
CA PHE A 1015 19.32 -24.23 -12.83
C PHE A 1015 20.47 -23.65 -13.65
N GLU A 1016 21.69 -23.86 -13.15
CA GLU A 1016 22.89 -23.54 -13.90
C GLU A 1016 22.98 -24.45 -15.13
N LYS A 1017 23.09 -23.86 -16.34
CA LYS A 1017 23.37 -24.62 -17.56
C LYS A 1017 24.85 -24.99 -17.61
N LYS A 1018 25.16 -26.22 -17.21
CA LYS A 1018 26.53 -26.75 -17.30
C LYS A 1018 26.88 -27.10 -18.74
N SER A 1019 28.06 -26.69 -19.20
CA SER A 1019 28.60 -27.19 -20.47
C SER A 1019 29.25 -28.54 -20.21
N ARG A 1020 28.68 -29.60 -20.78
CA ARG A 1020 29.26 -30.95 -20.74
C ARG A 1020 30.74 -30.91 -21.13
N ALA A 1021 31.10 -30.09 -22.11
CA ALA A 1021 32.45 -29.99 -22.65
C ALA A 1021 33.54 -29.70 -21.60
N PHE A 1022 33.26 -28.85 -20.61
CA PHE A 1022 34.27 -28.37 -19.65
C PHE A 1022 34.19 -29.05 -18.27
N GLU A 1023 33.25 -29.97 -18.10
CA GLU A 1023 33.11 -30.75 -16.88
C GLU A 1023 34.06 -31.95 -16.87
N GLN A 1024 34.31 -32.49 -15.68
CA GLN A 1024 35.01 -33.77 -15.55
C GLN A 1024 34.03 -34.90 -15.92
N ILE A 1025 34.31 -35.62 -17.00
CA ILE A 1025 33.44 -36.69 -17.54
C ILE A 1025 34.14 -38.03 -17.33
N ASN A 1026 33.49 -38.95 -16.61
CA ASN A 1026 34.01 -40.32 -16.49
C ASN A 1026 33.89 -41.06 -17.83
N ALA A 1027 34.81 -41.97 -18.12
CA ALA A 1027 34.79 -42.76 -19.34
C ALA A 1027 33.50 -43.60 -19.48
N THR A 1028 32.93 -43.99 -18.33
CA THR A 1028 31.65 -44.71 -18.24
C THR A 1028 30.43 -43.86 -18.61
N GLU A 1029 30.58 -42.53 -18.69
CA GLU A 1029 29.54 -41.59 -19.16
C GLU A 1029 29.59 -41.35 -20.68
N SER A 1030 30.23 -42.26 -21.43
CA SER A 1030 30.19 -42.27 -22.89
C SER A 1030 28.78 -42.59 -23.38
N ASP A 1031 28.38 -41.92 -24.46
CA ASP A 1031 27.08 -42.16 -25.11
C ASP A 1031 27.11 -43.47 -25.90
N TYR A 1032 28.29 -43.88 -26.38
CA TYR A 1032 28.49 -45.13 -27.08
C TYR A 1032 29.91 -45.68 -26.85
N ILE A 1033 30.02 -46.98 -26.59
CA ILE A 1033 31.29 -47.71 -26.53
C ILE A 1033 31.24 -48.87 -27.54
N TYR A 1034 32.26 -48.97 -28.38
CA TYR A 1034 32.36 -50.02 -29.40
C TYR A 1034 33.78 -50.57 -29.45
N GLY A 1035 33.95 -51.89 -29.56
CA GLY A 1035 35.26 -52.54 -29.67
C GLY A 1035 35.30 -53.93 -29.05
N ASP A 1036 36.44 -54.61 -29.21
CA ASP A 1036 36.55 -56.05 -28.97
C ASP A 1036 37.07 -56.41 -27.56
N THR A 1037 37.66 -55.47 -26.81
CA THR A 1037 38.31 -55.76 -25.51
C THR A 1037 38.26 -54.55 -24.56
N PHE A 1038 37.33 -54.56 -23.61
CA PHE A 1038 37.27 -53.62 -22.49
C PHE A 1038 36.37 -54.21 -21.37
N THR A 1039 36.51 -53.71 -20.15
CA THR A 1039 35.60 -53.99 -19.02
C THR A 1039 35.11 -52.69 -18.42
N ILE A 1040 33.80 -52.51 -18.28
CA ILE A 1040 33.23 -51.32 -17.65
C ILE A 1040 33.21 -51.54 -16.14
N SER A 1041 33.89 -50.69 -15.39
CA SER A 1041 33.86 -50.63 -13.92
C SER A 1041 32.88 -49.55 -13.42
N GLU A 1042 32.83 -49.28 -12.13
CA GLU A 1042 31.94 -48.26 -11.55
C GLU A 1042 32.26 -46.83 -12.05
N HIS A 1043 33.54 -46.51 -12.27
CA HIS A 1043 33.99 -45.15 -12.62
C HIS A 1043 35.05 -45.12 -13.74
N SER A 1044 35.41 -46.25 -14.33
CA SER A 1044 36.40 -46.34 -15.41
C SER A 1044 36.02 -47.41 -16.43
N VAL A 1045 36.62 -47.33 -17.60
CA VAL A 1045 36.60 -48.38 -18.61
C VAL A 1045 38.02 -48.95 -18.65
N ASP A 1046 38.16 -50.16 -18.13
CA ASP A 1046 39.43 -50.80 -17.84
C ASP A 1046 39.82 -51.80 -18.94
N GLY A 1047 41.12 -52.02 -19.11
CA GLY A 1047 41.65 -52.98 -20.08
C GLY A 1047 41.27 -52.65 -21.52
N ILE A 1048 41.20 -51.36 -21.87
CA ILE A 1048 40.87 -50.90 -23.23
C ILE A 1048 41.96 -51.37 -24.19
N GLY A 1049 41.61 -52.39 -24.97
CA GLY A 1049 42.47 -53.07 -25.92
C GLY A 1049 42.34 -52.54 -27.35
N ASN A 1050 42.36 -53.45 -28.32
CA ASN A 1050 42.40 -53.10 -29.74
C ASN A 1050 41.02 -52.63 -30.25
N ASN A 1051 41.03 -51.57 -31.05
CA ASN A 1051 39.89 -51.04 -31.79
C ASN A 1051 38.70 -50.64 -30.90
N VAL A 1052 38.97 -50.07 -29.74
CA VAL A 1052 37.91 -49.55 -28.86
C VAL A 1052 37.70 -48.06 -29.11
N SER A 1053 36.44 -47.64 -29.20
CA SER A 1053 36.04 -46.25 -29.33
C SER A 1053 35.03 -45.86 -28.26
N LEU A 1054 35.26 -44.73 -27.60
CA LEU A 1054 34.30 -44.14 -26.68
C LEU A 1054 33.81 -42.81 -27.25
N GLU A 1055 32.52 -42.71 -27.53
CA GLU A 1055 31.89 -41.51 -28.09
C GLU A 1055 31.20 -40.68 -27.02
N PHE A 1056 31.36 -39.37 -27.10
CA PHE A 1056 30.74 -38.36 -26.25
C PHE A 1056 30.12 -37.30 -27.16
N HIS A 1057 28.79 -37.25 -27.19
CA HIS A 1057 27.99 -36.35 -28.01
C HIS A 1057 27.69 -35.05 -27.25
N ASP A 1058 27.17 -34.04 -27.97
CA ASP A 1058 26.68 -32.78 -27.39
C ASP A 1058 27.75 -31.98 -26.59
N MET A 1059 29.00 -31.97 -27.05
CA MET A 1059 30.11 -31.23 -26.41
C MET A 1059 30.16 -29.80 -26.97
N ASP A 1060 29.63 -28.85 -26.19
CA ASP A 1060 29.47 -27.46 -26.60
C ASP A 1060 30.66 -26.55 -26.19
N PHE A 1061 31.46 -26.18 -27.20
CA PHE A 1061 32.58 -25.24 -27.13
C PHE A 1061 32.26 -23.88 -27.81
N THR A 1062 30.99 -23.50 -27.94
CA THR A 1062 30.58 -22.27 -28.66
C THR A 1062 30.92 -20.98 -27.90
N LYS A 1063 30.76 -20.97 -26.58
CA LYS A 1063 31.02 -19.78 -25.73
C LYS A 1063 32.47 -19.65 -25.29
N VAL A 1064 33.12 -20.79 -25.06
CA VAL A 1064 34.49 -20.90 -24.59
C VAL A 1064 35.12 -22.01 -25.41
N SER A 1065 36.29 -21.75 -25.99
CA SER A 1065 37.02 -22.74 -26.76
C SER A 1065 37.97 -23.52 -25.86
N ALA A 1066 38.23 -24.79 -26.18
CA ALA A 1066 39.14 -25.62 -25.41
C ALA A 1066 40.51 -25.69 -26.07
N THR A 1067 41.54 -25.40 -25.30
CA THR A 1067 42.95 -25.50 -25.73
C THR A 1067 43.69 -26.60 -24.99
N LYS A 1068 43.06 -27.25 -24.01
CA LYS A 1068 43.66 -28.32 -23.21
C LYS A 1068 42.70 -29.45 -22.96
N LEU A 1069 43.25 -30.65 -22.82
CA LEU A 1069 42.56 -31.85 -22.41
C LEU A 1069 43.31 -32.51 -21.26
N VAL A 1070 42.61 -32.68 -20.15
CA VAL A 1070 43.09 -33.45 -19.01
C VAL A 1070 42.51 -34.85 -19.13
N VAL A 1071 43.35 -35.88 -19.03
CA VAL A 1071 42.94 -37.29 -19.02
C VAL A 1071 43.48 -37.93 -17.77
N LYS A 1072 42.61 -38.64 -17.03
CA LYS A 1072 42.99 -39.54 -15.96
C LYS A 1072 42.87 -40.98 -16.42
N GLY A 1073 43.94 -41.74 -16.27
CA GLY A 1073 43.94 -43.16 -16.58
C GLY A 1073 45.21 -43.86 -16.17
N LYS A 1074 45.24 -45.17 -16.41
CA LYS A 1074 46.39 -46.04 -16.14
C LYS A 1074 46.84 -46.69 -17.44
N CYS A 1075 48.16 -46.69 -17.66
CA CYS A 1075 48.77 -47.23 -18.88
C CYS A 1075 49.82 -48.28 -18.50
N PRO A 1076 49.49 -49.58 -18.49
CA PRO A 1076 50.45 -50.65 -18.14
C PRO A 1076 51.51 -50.94 -19.22
N ILE A 1077 51.48 -50.25 -20.36
CA ILE A 1077 52.47 -50.35 -21.44
C ILE A 1077 53.33 -49.08 -21.51
N GLU A 1078 54.50 -49.13 -22.18
CA GLU A 1078 55.46 -48.01 -22.24
C GLU A 1078 54.79 -46.68 -22.65
N LYS A 1079 53.90 -46.74 -23.65
CA LYS A 1079 53.02 -45.64 -24.05
C LYS A 1079 51.78 -46.15 -24.76
N ASN A 1080 50.65 -45.49 -24.53
CA ASN A 1080 49.39 -45.71 -25.22
C ASN A 1080 49.03 -44.47 -26.05
N THR A 1081 48.75 -44.65 -27.33
CA THR A 1081 48.34 -43.55 -28.23
C THR A 1081 46.83 -43.47 -28.25
N ILE A 1082 46.27 -42.30 -27.94
CA ILE A 1082 44.82 -42.06 -27.92
C ILE A 1082 44.51 -41.03 -29.01
N HIS A 1083 43.68 -41.44 -29.97
CA HIS A 1083 43.19 -40.56 -31.03
C HIS A 1083 41.90 -39.89 -30.56
N VAL A 1084 41.95 -38.58 -30.33
CA VAL A 1084 40.79 -37.77 -29.94
C VAL A 1084 40.21 -37.16 -31.20
N LYS A 1085 39.14 -37.75 -31.71
CA LYS A 1085 38.42 -37.28 -32.89
C LYS A 1085 37.34 -36.29 -32.48
N PHE A 1086 37.31 -35.13 -33.13
CA PHE A 1086 36.31 -34.08 -32.99
C PHE A 1086 35.50 -34.04 -34.29
N SER A 1087 34.18 -34.20 -34.18
CA SER A 1087 33.28 -34.25 -35.33
C SER A 1087 32.16 -33.23 -35.16
N SER A 1088 31.97 -32.36 -36.15
CA SER A 1088 30.85 -31.43 -36.25
C SER A 1088 30.09 -31.68 -37.55
N ASP A 1089 28.91 -31.05 -37.71
CA ASP A 1089 28.09 -31.20 -38.93
C ASP A 1089 28.83 -30.79 -40.22
N GLU A 1090 29.90 -29.98 -40.13
CA GLU A 1090 30.63 -29.46 -41.28
C GLU A 1090 32.07 -30.00 -41.42
N GLN A 1091 32.72 -30.42 -40.33
CA GLN A 1091 34.15 -30.80 -40.31
C GLN A 1091 34.47 -31.88 -39.27
N GLU A 1092 35.37 -32.78 -39.63
CA GLU A 1092 36.00 -33.74 -38.70
C GLU A 1092 37.51 -33.50 -38.63
N HIS A 1093 38.07 -33.48 -37.43
CA HIS A 1093 39.51 -33.42 -37.22
C HIS A 1093 39.94 -34.33 -36.07
N THR A 1094 41.11 -34.94 -36.16
CA THR A 1094 41.64 -35.86 -35.13
C THR A 1094 42.94 -35.31 -34.57
N GLN A 1095 43.02 -35.23 -33.25
CA GLN A 1095 44.23 -34.89 -32.52
C GLN A 1095 44.75 -36.12 -31.77
N ILE A 1096 46.06 -36.28 -31.66
CA ILE A 1096 46.67 -37.48 -31.05
C ILE A 1096 47.35 -37.07 -29.75
N ILE A 1097 47.03 -37.79 -28.67
CA ILE A 1097 47.72 -37.65 -27.38
C ILE A 1097 48.44 -38.96 -27.05
N GLU A 1098 49.64 -38.85 -26.46
CA GLU A 1098 50.40 -40.01 -25.97
C GLU A 1098 50.35 -40.08 -24.44
N PHE A 1099 49.76 -41.15 -23.91
CA PHE A 1099 49.72 -41.42 -22.47
C PHE A 1099 50.86 -42.37 -22.11
N THR A 1100 51.90 -41.88 -21.44
CA THR A 1100 53.04 -42.73 -21.08
C THR A 1100 52.75 -43.59 -19.86
N TYR A 1101 53.53 -44.66 -19.70
CA TYR A 1101 53.41 -45.66 -18.64
C TYR A 1101 53.03 -45.11 -17.26
N SER A 1102 52.10 -45.79 -16.59
CA SER A 1102 51.80 -45.63 -15.17
C SER A 1102 51.24 -46.92 -14.56
N ASP A 1103 51.71 -47.25 -13.36
CA ASP A 1103 51.21 -48.41 -12.58
C ASP A 1103 49.92 -48.11 -11.82
N GLU A 1104 49.65 -46.82 -11.59
CA GLU A 1104 48.48 -46.29 -10.91
C GLU A 1104 47.75 -45.28 -11.82
N PRO A 1105 46.45 -45.01 -11.58
CA PRO A 1105 45.72 -43.99 -12.32
C PRO A 1105 46.28 -42.59 -12.05
N VAL A 1106 46.83 -41.94 -13.08
CA VAL A 1106 47.43 -40.60 -13.00
C VAL A 1106 46.70 -39.61 -13.90
N GLU A 1107 46.73 -38.33 -13.54
CA GLU A 1107 46.21 -37.24 -14.36
C GLU A 1107 47.32 -36.66 -15.23
N ARG A 1108 47.03 -36.47 -16.52
CA ARG A 1108 47.92 -35.83 -17.48
C ARG A 1108 47.19 -34.75 -18.24
N VAL A 1109 47.88 -33.65 -18.51
CA VAL A 1109 47.37 -32.50 -19.26
C VAL A 1109 48.03 -32.47 -20.63
N TYR A 1110 47.21 -32.33 -21.66
CA TYR A 1110 47.62 -32.26 -23.05
C TYR A 1110 47.17 -30.92 -23.63
N GLU A 1111 48.07 -30.25 -24.35
CA GLU A 1111 47.71 -29.10 -25.16
C GLU A 1111 47.04 -29.59 -26.44
N LEU A 1112 45.96 -28.92 -26.84
CA LEU A 1112 45.17 -29.21 -28.03
C LEU A 1112 45.20 -28.00 -28.98
N GLU A 1113 45.05 -28.27 -30.27
CA GLU A 1113 44.60 -27.25 -31.20
C GLU A 1113 43.20 -26.78 -30.81
N ASN A 1114 42.94 -25.48 -30.99
CA ASN A 1114 41.75 -24.81 -30.47
C ASN A 1114 40.44 -25.47 -30.95
N VAL A 1115 39.69 -26.04 -30.01
CA VAL A 1115 38.40 -26.70 -30.27
C VAL A 1115 37.27 -25.73 -29.99
N SER A 1116 36.38 -25.53 -30.96
CA SER A 1116 35.23 -24.63 -30.86
C SER A 1116 33.97 -25.24 -31.50
N GLY A 1117 32.82 -24.65 -31.18
CA GLY A 1117 31.53 -25.09 -31.71
C GLY A 1117 30.95 -26.33 -31.01
N LEU A 1118 29.84 -26.86 -31.52
CA LEU A 1118 29.25 -28.10 -31.03
C LEU A 1118 29.96 -29.30 -31.68
N GLN A 1119 30.48 -30.21 -30.86
CA GLN A 1119 31.30 -31.33 -31.31
C GLN A 1119 30.81 -32.66 -30.73
N GLN A 1120 30.97 -33.73 -31.48
CA GLN A 1120 31.06 -35.10 -31.00
C GLN A 1120 32.53 -35.46 -30.81
N ILE A 1121 32.88 -35.95 -29.62
CA ILE A 1121 34.23 -36.35 -29.25
C ILE A 1121 34.31 -37.87 -29.21
N THR A 1122 35.22 -38.47 -29.98
CA THR A 1122 35.47 -39.90 -29.95
C THR A 1122 36.90 -40.17 -29.54
N PHE A 1123 37.09 -40.90 -28.43
CA PHE A 1123 38.40 -41.42 -28.03
C PHE A 1123 38.60 -42.79 -28.67
N LEU A 1124 39.55 -42.87 -29.60
CA LEU A 1124 39.86 -44.06 -30.39
C LEU A 1124 41.17 -44.69 -29.90
N PHE A 1125 41.09 -45.98 -29.58
CA PHE A 1125 42.19 -46.82 -29.10
C PHE A 1125 42.50 -47.87 -30.18
N LEU A 1126 43.59 -47.64 -30.93
CA LEU A 1126 43.99 -48.46 -32.07
C LEU A 1126 44.70 -49.76 -31.62
N PRO A 1127 44.97 -50.73 -32.53
CA PRO A 1127 45.64 -51.97 -32.19
C PRO A 1127 47.00 -51.75 -31.50
N GLY A 1128 47.24 -52.47 -30.40
CA GLY A 1128 48.40 -52.32 -29.51
C GLY A 1128 48.09 -51.55 -28.22
N SER A 1129 46.85 -51.08 -28.03
CA SER A 1129 46.46 -50.33 -26.83
C SER A 1129 46.24 -51.23 -25.61
N ASN A 1130 46.53 -50.70 -24.43
CA ASN A 1130 46.13 -51.24 -23.14
C ASN A 1130 46.05 -50.07 -22.16
N PHE A 1131 44.82 -49.64 -21.84
CA PHE A 1131 44.57 -48.43 -21.07
C PHE A 1131 43.36 -48.57 -20.17
N ASP A 1132 43.46 -48.10 -18.93
CA ASP A 1132 42.30 -47.93 -18.04
C ASP A 1132 41.90 -46.46 -18.06
N PHE A 1133 40.78 -46.15 -18.70
CA PHE A 1133 40.30 -44.78 -18.85
C PHE A 1133 39.35 -44.43 -17.71
N HIS A 1134 39.76 -43.53 -16.82
CA HIS A 1134 38.92 -43.08 -15.72
C HIS A 1134 38.03 -41.91 -16.13
N TRP A 1135 38.62 -40.75 -16.44
CA TRP A 1135 37.86 -39.56 -16.82
C TRP A 1135 38.68 -38.62 -17.68
N PHE A 1136 38.00 -37.69 -18.36
CA PHE A 1136 38.65 -36.57 -19.03
C PHE A 1136 37.94 -35.23 -18.74
N GLN A 1137 38.63 -34.12 -18.98
CA GLN A 1137 38.09 -32.77 -18.85
C GLN A 1137 38.77 -31.83 -19.86
N PHE A 1138 38.00 -31.06 -20.62
CA PHE A 1138 38.57 -29.99 -21.42
C PHE A 1138 38.75 -28.70 -20.60
N LYS A 1139 39.78 -27.91 -20.91
CA LYS A 1139 40.06 -26.62 -20.29
C LYS A 1139 40.38 -25.56 -21.35
N ALA A 1140 40.06 -24.32 -21.01
CA ALA A 1140 40.32 -23.14 -21.84
C ALA A 1140 41.78 -22.72 -21.79
#